data_AF-A0A971CLK5-F1
#
_entry.id   AF-A0A971CLK5-F1
#
_cell.length_a   1.000
_cell.length_b   1.000
_cell.length_c   1.000
_cell.angle_alpha   90.00
_cell.angle_beta   90.00
_cell.angle_gamma   90.00
#
_symmetry.space_group_name_H-M   'P 1'
#
loop_
_entity.id
_entity.type
_entity.pdbx_description
1 polymer ?
#
loop_
_entity_poly.entity_id
_entity_poly.type
_entity_poly.pdbx_seq_one_letter_code
_entity_poly.pdbx_strand_id
1 'polypeptide(L)'
;MTFRAFLFFPLLAGLLFSSPKSEAGEAWSGIYPHLAFFNDESECGTGAVVPWAGRLWALTYAPHKPRGSSDKLYEITPELELIIRPESIGGTPANRMIHRESEQLFMGPYAIDKNGLVRVIPYSEMFGRPTANARHLTDPAGKIYLASMEEALYEIDVESLAVTTLYRDEQDKTPGPKSDLPGYHGKGMYSGQGVLVYANNGENSSEARRDPFVESGVLAQWDGADWHVVRRSQFTEVTGPGGIYGNPNPATDPLWSIGWDAKSLLLMLLDGGEWHAYRLPKTSHSYDGAHGWNTEWPRIREIGEGDELLMTMHGMFWKFPKTFSLANTAGISPRSSYLKVIGDFCQWQGRLVFGCDDTAKSEFLNKRKAKGEIAGPQSQSNLWFVEPDQLDHFGPVLGRGAVWLNEAVAAGTASDPYLFGGLRQRALHLAQTGADEASVTLEIDREGTGTWEPLQTVVIPPRGYLWTSFADTVPGVWIRLVPGSAVEGLTAAFTNGDGDGDGGSAPVEKPGKFTGLIAAATDSTAPDARPSGGVIRARSGNKRTLHFAARNKEGSLGLYTLNETLTLSPDDNATELAWLEENAAIPSREGVLQGDAASVLYLDDSGRRYRLPRGGTAYDHGGPLGGERLCREVATERDLFNCHGTFFELPAENAGGFSRVRPVATHGLRIVDYCSYRGLLVIAGVDLAAAGENRHVIRSTDGKTGLWVGAIDDLWDLGKPVGSGGPWLDTAVQAGEPSDPYLMTGYDRKELRLSAEIATTITVEVDLTGMDDWVVYRTFELAAGAEETHLFPDGFQAYWVRCRAADDTVASAQLDYR
;
A
#
# COMPACT_ATOMS: atom_id res chain seq x y z
N MET A 1 5.17 -29.35 -86.40
CA MET A 1 6.21 -30.35 -86.07
C MET A 1 6.58 -30.16 -84.63
N THR A 2 6.02 -31.01 -83.76
CA THR A 2 6.06 -30.83 -82.31
C THR A 2 6.17 -32.21 -81.69
N PHE A 3 7.33 -32.53 -81.12
CA PHE A 3 7.45 -33.55 -80.08
C PHE A 3 8.60 -33.21 -79.12
N ARG A 4 8.17 -32.92 -77.88
CA ARG A 4 8.72 -33.22 -76.55
C ARG A 4 10.23 -33.40 -76.37
N ALA A 5 10.79 -32.58 -75.49
CA ALA A 5 11.83 -32.98 -74.54
C ALA A 5 11.39 -32.59 -73.12
N PHE A 6 11.40 -33.56 -72.20
CA PHE A 6 11.19 -33.40 -70.76
C PHE A 6 12.49 -32.93 -70.10
N LEU A 7 12.42 -31.93 -69.22
CA LEU A 7 13.43 -31.66 -68.20
C LEU A 7 12.71 -31.33 -66.89
N PHE A 8 13.04 -32.12 -65.87
CA PHE A 8 12.55 -32.07 -64.50
C PHE A 8 12.99 -30.78 -63.80
N PHE A 9 12.06 -30.11 -63.12
CA PHE A 9 12.32 -29.15 -62.05
C PHE A 9 11.55 -29.58 -60.80
N PRO A 10 12.19 -29.75 -59.63
CA PRO A 10 11.47 -30.01 -58.40
C PRO A 10 10.86 -28.69 -57.89
N LEU A 11 9.56 -28.74 -57.60
CA LEU A 11 8.82 -27.68 -56.91
C LEU A 11 9.38 -27.55 -55.49
N LEU A 12 10.05 -26.43 -55.18
CA LEU A 12 10.33 -26.03 -53.82
C LEU A 12 9.03 -25.40 -53.26
N ALA A 13 8.23 -26.20 -52.57
CA ALA A 13 7.11 -25.68 -51.78
C ALA A 13 7.72 -24.94 -50.57
N GLY A 14 7.63 -23.61 -50.57
CA GLY A 14 7.92 -22.80 -49.41
C GLY A 14 6.96 -23.15 -48.28
N LEU A 15 7.44 -23.93 -47.32
CA LEU A 15 6.84 -24.01 -45.99
C LEU A 15 6.99 -22.63 -45.34
N LEU A 16 5.94 -21.81 -45.49
CA LEU A 16 5.66 -20.73 -44.55
C LEU A 16 5.44 -21.40 -43.20
N PHE A 17 6.50 -21.49 -42.39
CA PHE A 17 6.35 -21.70 -40.96
C PHE A 17 5.63 -20.46 -40.41
N SER A 18 4.30 -20.52 -40.37
CA SER A 18 3.58 -19.74 -39.38
C SER A 18 4.03 -20.27 -38.03
N SER A 19 4.91 -19.54 -37.34
CA SER A 19 5.13 -19.76 -35.91
C SER A 19 3.73 -19.81 -35.27
N PRO A 20 3.44 -20.82 -34.42
CA PRO A 20 2.18 -20.82 -33.70
C PRO A 20 2.08 -19.48 -32.96
N LYS A 21 1.01 -18.73 -33.22
CA LYS A 21 0.64 -17.59 -32.38
C LYS A 21 0.56 -18.15 -30.96
N SER A 22 1.49 -17.74 -30.11
CA SER A 22 1.28 -17.80 -28.66
C SER A 22 0.02 -16.99 -28.40
N GLU A 23 -1.10 -17.65 -28.10
CA GLU A 23 -2.25 -16.94 -27.56
C GLU A 23 -1.78 -16.41 -26.21
N ALA A 24 -1.66 -15.08 -26.09
CA ALA A 24 -1.47 -14.44 -24.81
C ALA A 24 -2.50 -15.03 -23.83
N GLY A 25 -2.04 -15.56 -22.70
CA GLY A 25 -2.92 -16.14 -21.70
C GLY A 25 -4.02 -15.17 -21.27
N GLU A 26 -5.13 -15.68 -20.75
CA GLU A 26 -6.19 -14.80 -20.25
C GLU A 26 -5.72 -13.98 -19.03
N ALA A 27 -6.28 -12.78 -18.85
CA ALA A 27 -6.08 -11.96 -17.66
C ALA A 27 -7.34 -11.90 -16.79
N TRP A 28 -7.15 -11.86 -15.47
CA TRP A 28 -8.18 -11.62 -14.48
C TRP A 28 -7.85 -10.32 -13.75
N SER A 29 -8.72 -9.32 -13.90
CA SER A 29 -8.52 -7.98 -13.33
C SER A 29 -7.14 -7.38 -13.67
N GLY A 30 -6.69 -7.60 -14.91
CA GLY A 30 -5.40 -7.09 -15.39
C GLY A 30 -4.18 -7.96 -15.06
N ILE A 31 -4.35 -9.08 -14.37
CA ILE A 31 -3.24 -9.96 -13.97
C ILE A 31 -3.21 -11.19 -14.87
N TYR A 32 -2.05 -11.49 -15.43
CA TYR A 32 -1.81 -12.65 -16.28
C TYR A 32 -1.06 -13.74 -15.49
N PRO A 33 -1.71 -14.83 -15.06
CA PRO A 33 -1.10 -15.82 -14.16
C PRO A 33 0.14 -16.52 -14.72
N HIS A 34 0.27 -16.60 -16.04
CA HIS A 34 1.44 -17.18 -16.71
C HIS A 34 2.68 -16.28 -16.67
N LEU A 35 2.52 -14.99 -16.35
CA LEU A 35 3.62 -14.03 -16.18
C LEU A 35 4.19 -14.02 -14.75
N ALA A 36 3.67 -14.86 -13.83
CA ALA A 36 4.12 -14.86 -12.45
C ALA A 36 5.60 -15.25 -12.28
N PHE A 37 6.27 -14.54 -11.39
CA PHE A 37 7.67 -14.76 -11.01
C PHE A 37 7.79 -15.62 -9.77
N PHE A 38 8.91 -16.33 -9.63
CA PHE A 38 9.19 -17.21 -8.50
C PHE A 38 10.70 -17.24 -8.23
N ASN A 39 11.08 -17.28 -6.95
CA ASN A 39 12.45 -17.51 -6.49
C ASN A 39 12.44 -18.49 -5.30
N ASP A 40 13.59 -18.92 -4.80
CA ASP A 40 13.77 -19.86 -3.68
C ASP A 40 13.88 -19.16 -2.31
N GLU A 41 14.00 -17.84 -2.32
CA GLU A 41 14.21 -16.98 -1.16
C GLU A 41 12.90 -16.64 -0.42
N SER A 42 13.03 -15.83 0.64
CA SER A 42 11.95 -15.52 1.58
C SER A 42 10.86 -14.59 1.03
N GLU A 43 11.14 -13.88 -0.05
CA GLU A 43 10.26 -12.92 -0.73
C GLU A 43 10.71 -12.82 -2.18
N CYS A 44 9.80 -12.48 -3.10
CA CYS A 44 10.05 -12.33 -4.53
C CYS A 44 9.28 -11.11 -5.03
N GLY A 45 9.83 -9.91 -4.84
CA GLY A 45 9.23 -8.67 -5.33
C GLY A 45 9.77 -8.27 -6.70
N THR A 46 9.08 -7.34 -7.37
CA THR A 46 9.55 -6.74 -8.62
C THR A 46 10.26 -5.42 -8.33
N GLY A 47 11.59 -5.38 -8.53
CA GLY A 47 12.42 -4.22 -8.20
C GLY A 47 12.42 -3.15 -9.29
N ALA A 48 12.23 -3.56 -10.55
CA ALA A 48 12.19 -2.65 -11.68
C ALA A 48 11.40 -3.23 -12.87
N VAL A 49 10.67 -2.38 -13.60
CA VAL A 49 9.95 -2.70 -14.84
C VAL A 49 10.18 -1.59 -15.88
N VAL A 50 10.75 -1.91 -17.04
CA VAL A 50 11.14 -0.90 -18.05
C VAL A 50 10.85 -1.34 -19.49
N PRO A 51 10.15 -0.53 -20.29
CA PRO A 51 10.08 -0.67 -21.73
C PRO A 51 11.43 -0.32 -22.37
N TRP A 52 12.05 -1.26 -23.06
CA TRP A 52 13.32 -1.04 -23.75
C TRP A 52 13.54 -2.02 -24.90
N ALA A 53 14.13 -1.55 -26.01
CA ALA A 53 14.42 -2.37 -27.19
C ALA A 53 13.20 -3.17 -27.74
N GLY A 54 11.99 -2.58 -27.68
CA GLY A 54 10.76 -3.23 -28.15
C GLY A 54 10.27 -4.39 -27.27
N ARG A 55 10.78 -4.48 -26.04
CA ARG A 55 10.41 -5.46 -25.02
C ARG A 55 10.05 -4.77 -23.71
N LEU A 56 9.32 -5.49 -22.87
CA LEU A 56 9.14 -5.11 -21.47
C LEU A 56 10.13 -5.92 -20.62
N TRP A 57 11.01 -5.24 -19.90
CA TRP A 57 11.98 -5.88 -19.02
C TRP A 57 11.48 -5.81 -17.58
N ALA A 58 11.56 -6.93 -16.86
CA ALA A 58 11.23 -7.00 -15.45
C ALA A 58 12.38 -7.64 -14.66
N LEU A 59 12.66 -7.11 -13.48
CA LEU A 59 13.71 -7.59 -12.60
C LEU A 59 13.12 -7.92 -11.24
N THR A 60 13.30 -9.16 -10.79
CA THR A 60 12.89 -9.57 -9.44
C THR A 60 14.02 -9.47 -8.44
N TYR A 61 13.65 -9.43 -7.17
CA TYR A 61 14.58 -9.37 -6.06
C TYR A 61 14.19 -10.31 -4.92
N ALA A 62 15.20 -10.74 -4.17
CA ALA A 62 15.07 -11.41 -2.88
C ALA A 62 15.51 -10.47 -1.74
N PRO A 63 15.08 -10.68 -0.49
CA PRO A 63 15.51 -9.85 0.63
C PRO A 63 16.98 -10.13 1.00
N HIS A 64 17.74 -9.06 1.17
CA HIS A 64 19.12 -9.07 1.72
C HIS A 64 20.12 -10.00 1.01
N LYS A 65 20.24 -9.91 -0.32
CA LYS A 65 21.15 -10.72 -1.16
C LYS A 65 22.19 -9.87 -1.92
N PRO A 66 23.29 -9.46 -1.27
CA PRO A 66 24.34 -8.63 -1.89
C PRO A 66 25.31 -9.39 -2.82
N ARG A 67 25.13 -10.71 -2.98
CA ARG A 67 26.01 -11.60 -3.76
C ARG A 67 25.28 -12.41 -4.83
N GLY A 68 24.04 -12.03 -5.14
CA GLY A 68 23.15 -12.80 -6.01
C GLY A 68 22.20 -13.73 -5.26
N SER A 69 21.24 -14.27 -6.01
CA SER A 69 20.13 -15.12 -5.52
C SER A 69 19.55 -15.94 -6.68
N SER A 70 18.45 -16.65 -6.45
CA SER A 70 17.73 -17.34 -7.52
C SER A 70 16.87 -16.43 -8.41
N ASP A 71 16.72 -15.14 -8.06
CA ASP A 71 15.98 -14.13 -8.83
C ASP A 71 16.49 -13.95 -10.26
N LYS A 72 15.63 -13.39 -11.11
CA LYS A 72 15.85 -13.36 -12.56
C LYS A 72 15.64 -11.98 -13.17
N LEU A 73 16.35 -11.78 -14.27
CA LEU A 73 15.99 -10.81 -15.29
C LEU A 73 15.04 -11.49 -16.29
N TYR A 74 13.93 -10.83 -16.57
CA TYR A 74 12.92 -11.28 -17.50
C TYR A 74 12.82 -10.34 -18.69
N GLU A 75 12.71 -10.92 -19.89
CA GLU A 75 12.29 -10.24 -21.10
C GLU A 75 10.87 -10.68 -21.43
N ILE A 76 9.97 -9.74 -21.65
CA ILE A 76 8.57 -10.00 -22.01
C ILE A 76 8.31 -9.45 -23.41
N THR A 77 7.83 -10.32 -24.30
CA THR A 77 7.51 -9.95 -25.68
C THR A 77 6.21 -9.14 -25.77
N PRO A 78 5.95 -8.45 -26.89
CA PRO A 78 4.67 -7.81 -27.13
C PRO A 78 3.45 -8.75 -27.03
N GLU A 79 3.64 -10.04 -27.29
CA GLU A 79 2.63 -11.09 -27.20
C GLU A 79 2.50 -11.68 -25.78
N LEU A 80 3.16 -11.08 -24.78
CA LEU A 80 3.19 -11.51 -23.38
C LEU A 80 3.80 -12.92 -23.20
N GLU A 81 4.81 -13.26 -23.99
CA GLU A 81 5.68 -14.40 -23.71
C GLU A 81 6.74 -13.98 -22.68
N LEU A 82 6.86 -14.75 -21.59
CA LEU A 82 7.84 -14.53 -20.54
C LEU A 82 9.12 -15.32 -20.80
N ILE A 83 10.22 -14.62 -21.04
CA ILE A 83 11.54 -15.22 -21.30
C ILE A 83 12.46 -14.95 -20.12
N ILE A 84 12.97 -16.03 -19.50
CA ILE A 84 14.00 -15.93 -18.45
C ILE A 84 15.35 -15.75 -19.13
N ARG A 85 16.06 -14.67 -18.80
CA ARG A 85 17.38 -14.38 -19.34
C ARG A 85 18.45 -15.27 -18.72
N PRO A 86 19.25 -16.02 -19.51
CA PRO A 86 20.30 -16.91 -18.99
C PRO A 86 21.43 -16.16 -18.27
N GLU A 87 21.55 -14.85 -18.50
CA GLU A 87 22.52 -13.96 -17.87
C GLU A 87 22.21 -13.67 -16.38
N SER A 88 21.04 -14.10 -15.89
CA SER A 88 20.54 -13.80 -14.55
C SER A 88 21.47 -14.30 -13.44
N ILE A 89 21.92 -13.39 -12.58
CA ILE A 89 22.69 -13.65 -11.34
C ILE A 89 21.93 -13.28 -10.04
N GLY A 90 20.68 -12.84 -10.16
CA GLY A 90 19.80 -12.50 -9.03
C GLY A 90 20.30 -11.33 -8.16
N GLY A 91 19.95 -11.35 -6.88
CA GLY A 91 20.35 -10.40 -5.83
C GLY A 91 19.16 -9.64 -5.22
N THR A 92 19.43 -8.46 -4.67
CA THR A 92 18.40 -7.49 -4.28
C THR A 92 18.48 -6.19 -5.10
N PRO A 93 18.21 -6.20 -6.41
CA PRO A 93 18.27 -4.99 -7.22
C PRO A 93 16.92 -4.27 -7.34
N ALA A 94 16.95 -2.93 -7.34
CA ALA A 94 15.80 -2.07 -7.67
C ALA A 94 16.19 -0.83 -8.52
N ASN A 95 17.46 -0.73 -8.91
CA ASN A 95 17.99 0.36 -9.74
C ASN A 95 17.61 0.20 -11.22
N ARG A 96 17.41 1.33 -11.89
CA ARG A 96 17.26 1.40 -13.35
C ARG A 96 17.62 2.79 -13.88
N MET A 97 18.17 2.85 -15.09
CA MET A 97 18.44 4.07 -15.83
C MET A 97 18.59 3.75 -17.31
N ILE A 98 17.99 4.56 -18.18
CA ILE A 98 18.27 4.52 -19.62
C ILE A 98 19.32 5.58 -19.91
N HIS A 99 20.54 5.14 -20.23
CA HIS A 99 21.64 6.02 -20.56
C HIS A 99 21.62 6.35 -22.06
N ARG A 100 21.40 7.63 -22.38
CA ARG A 100 21.10 8.07 -23.76
C ARG A 100 22.31 7.92 -24.67
N GLU A 101 23.48 8.29 -24.17
CA GLU A 101 24.72 8.41 -24.94
C GLU A 101 25.26 7.05 -25.36
N SER A 102 25.07 6.02 -24.52
CA SER A 102 25.51 4.65 -24.83
C SER A 102 24.40 3.77 -25.39
N GLU A 103 23.17 4.28 -25.53
CA GLU A 103 21.99 3.54 -25.96
C GLU A 103 21.81 2.22 -25.18
N GLN A 104 21.91 2.29 -23.85
CA GLN A 104 21.80 1.13 -22.96
C GLN A 104 20.81 1.39 -21.81
N LEU A 105 20.05 0.36 -21.47
CA LEU A 105 19.34 0.26 -20.20
C LEU A 105 20.27 -0.39 -19.17
N PHE A 106 20.59 0.34 -18.11
CA PHE A 106 21.21 -0.20 -16.91
C PHE A 106 20.10 -0.53 -15.91
N MET A 107 19.97 -1.79 -15.51
CA MET A 107 18.95 -2.26 -14.58
C MET A 107 19.53 -3.42 -13.78
N GLY A 108 19.49 -3.34 -12.44
CA GLY A 108 20.22 -4.31 -11.62
C GLY A 108 21.72 -4.30 -11.90
N PRO A 109 22.36 -5.48 -11.90
CA PRO A 109 23.74 -5.66 -12.35
C PRO A 109 23.88 -5.80 -13.88
N TYR A 110 22.87 -5.41 -14.66
CA TYR A 110 22.84 -5.66 -16.11
C TYR A 110 22.91 -4.36 -16.92
N ALA A 111 23.62 -4.43 -18.04
CA ALA A 111 23.57 -3.44 -19.12
C ALA A 111 22.97 -4.10 -20.36
N ILE A 112 21.88 -3.54 -20.87
CA ILE A 112 21.08 -4.08 -21.97
C ILE A 112 21.14 -3.08 -23.13
N ASP A 113 21.75 -3.48 -24.25
CA ASP A 113 21.87 -2.61 -25.41
C ASP A 113 20.55 -2.41 -26.15
N LYS A 114 20.54 -1.52 -27.14
CA LYS A 114 19.36 -1.25 -27.99
C LYS A 114 18.82 -2.44 -28.78
N ASN A 115 19.58 -3.53 -28.90
CA ASN A 115 19.17 -4.77 -29.56
C ASN A 115 18.73 -5.85 -28.56
N GLY A 116 18.77 -5.56 -27.25
CA GLY A 116 18.44 -6.51 -26.19
C GLY A 116 19.58 -7.45 -25.80
N LEU A 117 20.82 -7.17 -26.20
CA LEU A 117 21.98 -7.94 -25.73
C LEU A 117 22.29 -7.57 -24.28
N VAL A 118 22.31 -8.57 -23.41
CA VAL A 118 22.55 -8.40 -21.98
C VAL A 118 24.02 -8.64 -21.64
N ARG A 119 24.63 -7.71 -20.90
CA ARG A 119 25.95 -7.85 -20.27
C ARG A 119 25.80 -7.75 -18.76
N VAL A 120 26.64 -8.46 -18.02
CA VAL A 120 26.54 -8.61 -16.56
C VAL A 120 27.75 -7.98 -15.88
N ILE A 121 27.50 -7.20 -14.83
CA ILE A 121 28.49 -6.73 -13.86
C ILE A 121 28.48 -7.72 -12.69
N PRO A 122 29.53 -8.52 -12.48
CA PRO A 122 29.54 -9.49 -11.39
C PRO A 122 29.53 -8.80 -10.02
N TYR A 123 28.80 -9.37 -9.05
CA TYR A 123 28.83 -8.90 -7.65
C TYR A 123 30.22 -9.00 -6.99
N SER A 124 31.18 -9.70 -7.59
CA SER A 124 32.59 -9.67 -7.15
C SER A 124 33.28 -8.35 -7.45
N GLU A 125 32.85 -7.65 -8.51
CA GLU A 125 33.35 -6.33 -8.91
C GLU A 125 32.47 -5.19 -8.35
N MET A 126 31.18 -5.47 -8.17
CA MET A 126 30.17 -4.52 -7.68
C MET A 126 29.34 -5.16 -6.56
N PHE A 127 29.96 -5.33 -5.40
CA PHE A 127 29.32 -5.96 -4.24
C PHE A 127 28.17 -5.09 -3.69
N GLY A 128 27.09 -5.72 -3.20
CA GLY A 128 26.00 -5.00 -2.53
C GLY A 128 24.65 -5.21 -3.20
N ARG A 129 23.64 -4.47 -2.75
CA ARG A 129 22.26 -4.52 -3.22
C ARG A 129 21.94 -3.29 -4.07
N PRO A 130 22.03 -3.33 -5.41
CA PRO A 130 21.88 -2.15 -6.26
C PRO A 130 20.51 -1.49 -6.08
N THR A 131 20.45 -0.22 -5.64
CA THR A 131 19.17 0.45 -5.35
C THR A 131 18.83 1.59 -6.32
N ALA A 132 19.83 2.32 -6.79
CA ALA A 132 19.60 3.41 -7.73
C ALA A 132 20.81 3.67 -8.63
N ASN A 133 20.54 4.25 -9.81
CA ASN A 133 21.54 4.72 -10.77
C ASN A 133 21.33 6.23 -11.00
N ALA A 134 22.40 6.97 -11.22
CA ALA A 134 22.35 8.40 -11.53
C ALA A 134 23.36 8.79 -12.61
N ARG A 135 23.11 9.92 -13.28
CA ARG A 135 24.10 10.49 -14.21
C ARG A 135 25.35 10.90 -13.44
N HIS A 136 26.51 10.68 -14.04
CA HIS A 136 27.77 11.11 -13.46
C HIS A 136 27.89 12.65 -13.45
N LEU A 137 28.52 13.23 -12.42
CA LEU A 137 28.59 14.69 -12.27
C LEU A 137 29.55 15.34 -13.28
N THR A 138 30.71 14.73 -13.51
CA THR A 138 31.77 15.30 -14.37
C THR A 138 31.96 14.64 -15.73
N ASP A 139 31.71 13.32 -15.86
CA ASP A 139 31.69 12.58 -17.13
C ASP A 139 30.33 11.89 -17.40
N PRO A 140 29.26 12.68 -17.63
CA PRO A 140 27.91 12.14 -17.81
C PRO A 140 27.71 11.35 -19.12
N ALA A 141 28.70 11.30 -20.02
CA ALA A 141 28.59 10.60 -21.31
C ALA A 141 29.33 9.25 -21.28
N GLY A 142 30.43 9.14 -20.54
CA GLY A 142 31.19 7.90 -20.40
C GLY A 142 30.83 7.07 -19.17
N LYS A 143 30.18 7.68 -18.15
CA LYS A 143 29.97 7.03 -16.86
C LYS A 143 28.58 7.26 -16.26
N ILE A 144 28.22 6.34 -15.36
CA ILE A 144 27.10 6.49 -14.43
C ILE A 144 27.56 6.24 -12.99
N TYR A 145 26.78 6.72 -12.03
CA TYR A 145 26.87 6.28 -10.64
C TYR A 145 25.85 5.18 -10.36
N LEU A 146 26.23 4.24 -9.50
CA LEU A 146 25.33 3.26 -8.89
C LEU A 146 25.51 3.25 -7.38
N ALA A 147 24.40 3.25 -6.64
CA ALA A 147 24.42 3.10 -5.19
C ALA A 147 23.82 1.77 -4.74
N SER A 148 24.32 1.23 -3.62
CA SER A 148 23.71 0.09 -2.94
C SER A 148 22.77 0.51 -1.80
N MET A 149 21.92 -0.41 -1.34
CA MET A 149 21.06 -0.20 -0.14
C MET A 149 21.86 -0.04 1.15
N GLU A 150 23.13 -0.44 1.15
CA GLU A 150 24.09 -0.27 2.23
C GLU A 150 25.19 0.72 1.83
N GLU A 151 24.78 1.77 1.10
CA GLU A 151 25.49 3.02 0.94
C GLU A 151 26.83 2.93 0.21
N ALA A 152 27.05 1.85 -0.53
CA ALA A 152 28.11 1.82 -1.53
C ALA A 152 27.83 2.87 -2.60
N LEU A 153 28.89 3.46 -3.15
CA LEU A 153 28.83 4.30 -4.34
C LEU A 153 29.90 3.86 -5.33
N TYR A 154 29.46 3.53 -6.53
CA TYR A 154 30.29 3.05 -7.63
C TYR A 154 30.23 4.00 -8.81
N GLU A 155 31.36 4.23 -9.47
CA GLU A 155 31.41 4.69 -10.87
C GLU A 155 31.44 3.48 -11.79
N ILE A 156 30.68 3.54 -12.88
CA ILE A 156 30.64 2.49 -13.90
C ILE A 156 30.90 3.12 -15.26
N ASP A 157 31.92 2.64 -15.95
CA ASP A 157 32.17 2.96 -17.35
C ASP A 157 31.14 2.26 -18.24
N VAL A 158 30.40 3.02 -19.05
CA VAL A 158 29.22 2.51 -19.76
C VAL A 158 29.56 1.59 -20.93
N GLU A 159 30.79 1.66 -21.46
CA GLU A 159 31.25 0.83 -22.58
C GLU A 159 31.89 -0.46 -22.08
N SER A 160 32.85 -0.38 -21.17
CA SER A 160 33.63 -1.51 -20.66
C SER A 160 32.98 -2.23 -19.48
N LEU A 161 32.07 -1.56 -18.76
CA LEU A 161 31.51 -1.99 -17.47
C LEU A 161 32.54 -2.09 -16.34
N ALA A 162 33.69 -1.42 -16.47
CA ALA A 162 34.66 -1.33 -15.39
C ALA A 162 34.07 -0.54 -14.21
N VAL A 163 34.24 -1.08 -13.00
CA VAL A 163 33.69 -0.54 -11.76
C VAL A 163 34.80 0.12 -10.95
N THR A 164 34.57 1.35 -10.48
CA THR A 164 35.43 2.03 -9.51
C THR A 164 34.63 2.30 -8.24
N THR A 165 35.09 1.75 -7.11
CA THR A 165 34.46 1.97 -5.80
C THR A 165 34.88 3.32 -5.22
N LEU A 166 33.93 4.22 -5.03
CA LEU A 166 34.14 5.50 -4.34
C LEU A 166 33.89 5.38 -2.84
N TYR A 167 32.81 4.70 -2.48
CA TYR A 167 32.49 4.30 -1.11
C TYR A 167 32.08 2.83 -1.11
N ARG A 168 32.61 2.04 -0.17
CA ARG A 168 32.28 0.62 -0.07
C ARG A 168 30.95 0.40 0.64
N ASP A 169 30.28 -0.68 0.26
CA ASP A 169 29.10 -1.19 0.95
C ASP A 169 29.41 -1.49 2.43
N GLU A 170 28.48 -1.16 3.34
CA GLU A 170 28.68 -1.40 4.77
C GLU A 170 28.86 -2.89 5.14
N GLN A 171 28.27 -3.78 4.35
CA GLN A 171 28.41 -5.22 4.54
C GLN A 171 29.75 -5.74 4.03
N ASP A 172 30.44 -4.99 3.15
CA ASP A 172 31.80 -5.31 2.74
C ASP A 172 32.79 -4.98 3.87
N LYS A 173 33.63 -5.96 4.20
CA LYS A 173 34.65 -5.87 5.26
C LYS A 173 36.05 -5.57 4.72
N THR A 174 36.21 -5.37 3.41
CA THR A 174 37.48 -4.89 2.83
C THR A 174 37.83 -3.47 3.31
N PRO A 175 39.11 -3.09 3.45
CA PRO A 175 39.49 -1.72 3.79
C PRO A 175 39.10 -0.73 2.68
N GLY A 176 38.58 0.45 3.06
CA GLY A 176 38.21 1.50 2.11
C GLY A 176 37.28 2.55 2.73
N PRO A 177 37.09 3.68 2.03
CA PRO A 177 36.17 4.74 2.45
C PRO A 177 34.73 4.22 2.54
N LYS A 178 33.97 4.76 3.48
CA LYS A 178 32.53 4.53 3.69
C LYS A 178 31.78 5.86 3.61
N SER A 179 30.51 5.81 3.25
CA SER A 179 29.66 7.00 3.20
C SER A 179 29.36 7.54 4.60
N ASP A 180 29.33 6.66 5.61
CA ASP A 180 29.04 6.98 7.02
C ASP A 180 27.77 7.84 7.19
N LEU A 181 26.76 7.59 6.35
CA LEU A 181 25.46 8.25 6.45
C LEU A 181 24.67 7.64 7.60
N PRO A 182 23.82 8.44 8.27
CA PRO A 182 22.94 7.90 9.30
C PRO A 182 21.76 7.14 8.66
N GLY A 183 21.17 6.22 9.43
CA GLY A 183 20.06 5.39 8.95
C GLY A 183 20.53 4.10 8.27
N TYR A 184 19.61 3.48 7.53
CA TYR A 184 19.79 2.19 6.88
C TYR A 184 18.83 2.08 5.68
N HIS A 185 19.06 1.11 4.79
CA HIS A 185 18.13 0.71 3.74
C HIS A 185 17.95 1.78 2.65
N GLY A 186 18.99 1.95 1.83
CA GLY A 186 18.99 2.84 0.66
C GLY A 186 17.88 2.52 -0.32
N LYS A 187 17.34 3.57 -0.96
CA LYS A 187 16.21 3.47 -1.88
C LYS A 187 16.45 4.25 -3.16
N GLY A 188 16.54 5.57 -3.08
CA GLY A 188 16.61 6.48 -4.23
C GLY A 188 17.95 7.18 -4.37
N MET A 189 18.35 7.48 -5.60
CA MET A 189 19.52 8.33 -5.90
C MET A 189 19.33 9.05 -7.23
N TYR A 190 19.72 10.31 -7.29
CA TYR A 190 19.66 11.11 -8.51
C TYR A 190 20.70 12.22 -8.50
N SER A 191 21.07 12.74 -9.66
CA SER A 191 22.02 13.85 -9.77
C SER A 191 21.40 15.06 -10.47
N GLY A 192 21.80 16.25 -10.02
CA GLY A 192 21.30 17.54 -10.49
C GLY A 192 21.90 18.68 -9.67
N GLN A 193 21.93 19.87 -10.24
CA GLN A 193 22.44 21.11 -9.65
C GLN A 193 23.84 20.97 -9.03
N GLY A 194 24.69 20.14 -9.65
CA GLY A 194 26.07 19.90 -9.22
C GLY A 194 26.23 18.92 -8.05
N VAL A 195 25.15 18.30 -7.58
CA VAL A 195 25.18 17.33 -6.47
C VAL A 195 24.60 15.98 -6.87
N LEU A 196 25.02 14.94 -6.15
CA LEU A 196 24.40 13.63 -6.15
C LEU A 196 23.59 13.49 -4.86
N VAL A 197 22.30 13.22 -4.97
CA VAL A 197 21.40 13.09 -3.82
C VAL A 197 21.08 11.62 -3.61
N TYR A 198 21.12 11.16 -2.37
CA TYR A 198 20.84 9.79 -1.94
C TYR A 198 19.81 9.77 -0.80
N ALA A 199 18.94 8.76 -0.82
CA ALA A 199 17.87 8.58 0.14
C ALA A 199 17.88 7.16 0.72
N ASN A 200 17.77 7.04 2.05
CA ASN A 200 17.49 5.78 2.76
C ASN A 200 16.25 5.94 3.68
N ASN A 201 15.58 4.84 3.99
CA ASN A 201 14.25 4.87 4.65
C ASN A 201 14.18 4.14 5.99
N GLY A 202 15.29 3.64 6.53
CA GLY A 202 15.30 2.76 7.68
C GLY A 202 16.25 3.17 8.79
N GLU A 203 16.17 2.44 9.89
CA GLU A 203 17.09 2.50 11.01
C GLU A 203 17.34 1.07 11.53
N ASN A 204 18.60 0.74 11.82
CA ASN A 204 18.98 -0.62 12.21
C ASN A 204 19.10 -0.77 13.74
N SER A 205 18.10 -0.26 14.45
CA SER A 205 17.99 -0.39 15.90
C SER A 205 16.94 -1.44 16.29
N SER A 206 17.04 -1.98 17.51
CA SER A 206 16.01 -2.88 18.05
C SER A 206 14.71 -2.15 18.41
N GLU A 207 14.76 -0.83 18.52
CA GLU A 207 13.62 0.05 18.76
C GLU A 207 12.82 0.28 17.48
N ALA A 208 13.49 0.58 16.36
CA ALA A 208 12.86 0.80 15.05
C ALA A 208 12.10 -0.43 14.50
N ARG A 209 12.35 -1.63 15.05
CA ARG A 209 11.61 -2.87 14.73
C ARG A 209 10.31 -3.03 15.52
N ARG A 210 10.00 -2.10 16.44
CA ARG A 210 8.84 -2.15 17.34
C ARG A 210 8.07 -0.84 17.36
N ASP A 211 8.79 0.27 17.33
CA ASP A 211 8.24 1.62 17.42
C ASP A 211 8.40 2.34 16.06
N PRO A 212 7.29 2.65 15.36
CA PRO A 212 7.32 3.38 14.09
C PRO A 212 7.67 4.87 14.24
N PHE A 213 7.79 5.39 15.47
CA PHE A 213 8.07 6.81 15.72
C PHE A 213 9.55 7.14 15.94
N VAL A 214 10.41 6.12 15.92
CA VAL A 214 11.87 6.30 15.96
C VAL A 214 12.31 7.14 14.77
N GLU A 215 13.20 8.11 15.00
CA GLU A 215 13.81 8.86 13.91
C GLU A 215 14.61 7.91 13.02
N SER A 216 14.18 7.78 11.77
CA SER A 216 14.72 6.82 10.81
C SER A 216 14.95 7.46 9.46
N GLY A 217 15.89 6.92 8.69
CA GLY A 217 16.13 7.33 7.31
C GLY A 217 16.93 8.63 7.15
N VAL A 218 17.37 8.92 5.94
CA VAL A 218 18.09 10.14 5.60
C VAL A 218 17.85 10.56 4.16
N LEU A 219 17.80 11.87 3.93
CA LEU A 219 18.09 12.49 2.65
C LEU A 219 19.45 13.18 2.77
N ALA A 220 20.38 12.84 1.89
CA ALA A 220 21.74 13.38 1.89
C ALA A 220 22.15 13.80 0.48
N GLN A 221 23.08 14.75 0.38
CA GLN A 221 23.67 15.19 -0.86
C GLN A 221 25.20 15.08 -0.81
N TRP A 222 25.81 14.73 -1.93
CA TRP A 222 27.25 14.61 -2.13
C TRP A 222 27.70 15.61 -3.18
N ASP A 223 28.74 16.37 -2.87
CA ASP A 223 29.26 17.45 -3.71
C ASP A 223 30.39 17.03 -4.67
N GLY A 224 30.70 15.73 -4.71
CA GLY A 224 31.87 15.19 -5.42
C GLY A 224 33.03 14.82 -4.49
N ALA A 225 32.96 15.19 -3.21
CA ALA A 225 33.96 14.88 -2.20
C ALA A 225 33.33 14.38 -0.89
N ASP A 226 32.39 15.12 -0.32
CA ASP A 226 31.83 14.89 1.02
C ASP A 226 30.30 14.77 1.01
N TRP A 227 29.77 13.95 1.91
CA TRP A 227 28.33 13.83 2.14
C TRP A 227 27.82 14.85 3.16
N HIS A 228 26.68 15.45 2.87
CA HIS A 228 25.97 16.37 3.74
C HIS A 228 24.54 15.90 3.97
N VAL A 229 24.15 15.78 5.24
CA VAL A 229 22.78 15.45 5.62
C VAL A 229 21.87 16.65 5.34
N VAL A 230 20.84 16.44 4.54
CA VAL A 230 19.77 17.40 4.28
C VAL A 230 18.69 17.28 5.35
N ARG A 231 18.23 16.04 5.62
CA ARG A 231 17.18 15.77 6.59
C ARG A 231 17.23 14.34 7.11
N ARG A 232 17.02 14.18 8.42
CA ARG A 232 16.76 12.89 9.07
C ARG A 232 15.27 12.58 9.05
N SER A 233 14.84 11.75 8.11
CA SER A 233 13.47 11.23 7.95
C SER A 233 13.50 10.10 6.92
N GLN A 234 12.43 9.32 6.78
CA GLN A 234 12.40 8.18 5.86
C GLN A 234 12.15 8.67 4.42
N PHE A 235 13.01 8.30 3.47
CA PHE A 235 12.85 8.68 2.04
C PHE A 235 13.04 7.48 1.10
N THR A 236 12.22 7.39 0.05
CA THR A 236 12.20 6.24 -0.87
C THR A 236 12.61 6.54 -2.31
N GLU A 237 12.52 7.80 -2.74
CA GLU A 237 12.84 8.15 -4.13
C GLU A 237 13.52 9.50 -4.20
N VAL A 238 14.40 9.64 -5.19
CA VAL A 238 14.93 10.91 -5.65
C VAL A 238 14.87 10.90 -7.17
N THR A 239 14.25 11.91 -7.77
CA THR A 239 14.12 12.01 -9.23
C THR A 239 13.95 13.46 -9.65
N GLY A 240 13.98 13.74 -10.94
CA GLY A 240 13.61 15.04 -11.50
C GLY A 240 12.76 14.88 -12.76
N PRO A 241 12.50 15.98 -13.50
CA PRO A 241 11.69 15.96 -14.71
C PRO A 241 12.26 15.05 -15.82
N GLY A 242 13.54 14.69 -15.76
CA GLY A 242 14.15 13.73 -16.67
C GLY A 242 13.83 12.25 -16.40
N GLY A 243 13.27 11.93 -15.22
CA GLY A 243 12.92 10.58 -14.83
C GLY A 243 14.07 9.57 -15.01
N ILE A 244 13.77 8.42 -15.61
CA ILE A 244 14.73 7.31 -15.81
C ILE A 244 15.95 7.67 -16.69
N TYR A 245 15.93 8.80 -17.39
CA TYR A 245 17.02 9.22 -18.28
C TYR A 245 18.04 10.18 -17.64
N GLY A 246 17.78 10.64 -16.42
CA GLY A 246 18.47 11.80 -15.84
C GLY A 246 17.93 13.14 -16.36
N ASN A 247 18.17 14.22 -15.62
CA ASN A 247 17.69 15.54 -15.97
C ASN A 247 18.26 16.04 -17.31
N PRO A 248 17.42 16.57 -18.22
CA PRO A 248 17.89 17.15 -19.49
C PRO A 248 18.73 18.42 -19.31
N ASN A 249 18.42 19.26 -18.31
CA ASN A 249 19.22 20.43 -17.94
C ASN A 249 19.74 20.25 -16.50
N PRO A 250 20.77 19.40 -16.29
CA PRO A 250 21.19 19.01 -14.95
C PRO A 250 21.69 20.20 -14.10
N ALA A 251 22.03 21.35 -14.67
CA ALA A 251 22.43 22.53 -13.90
C ALA A 251 21.26 23.30 -13.27
N THR A 252 20.03 23.15 -13.80
CA THR A 252 18.90 24.02 -13.45
C THR A 252 17.61 23.27 -13.17
N ASP A 253 17.44 22.06 -13.68
CA ASP A 253 16.22 21.28 -13.43
C ASP A 253 16.11 20.94 -11.94
N PRO A 254 14.90 21.01 -11.36
CA PRO A 254 14.68 20.67 -9.96
C PRO A 254 14.90 19.19 -9.69
N LEU A 255 15.19 18.87 -8.43
CA LEU A 255 15.10 17.51 -7.90
C LEU A 255 13.95 17.42 -6.90
N TRP A 256 13.29 16.27 -6.89
CA TRP A 256 12.21 15.93 -5.98
C TRP A 256 12.57 14.66 -5.22
N SER A 257 12.30 14.65 -3.92
CA SER A 257 12.37 13.43 -3.11
C SER A 257 11.09 13.26 -2.30
N ILE A 258 10.62 12.03 -2.21
CA ILE A 258 9.42 11.67 -1.45
C ILE A 258 9.77 10.74 -0.29
N GLY A 259 9.10 10.99 0.82
CA GLY A 259 9.37 10.34 2.10
C GLY A 259 8.22 10.52 3.08
N TRP A 260 8.48 10.24 4.35
CA TRP A 260 7.52 10.44 5.43
C TRP A 260 8.22 10.60 6.79
N ASP A 261 7.47 11.17 7.72
CA ASP A 261 7.71 11.07 9.15
C ASP A 261 6.43 10.57 9.84
N ALA A 262 6.40 10.52 11.17
CA ALA A 262 5.20 10.12 11.92
C ALA A 262 3.94 10.94 11.56
N LYS A 263 4.14 12.20 11.14
CA LYS A 263 3.07 13.19 10.97
C LYS A 263 2.43 13.10 9.60
N SER A 264 3.22 13.06 8.53
CA SER A 264 2.75 13.19 7.15
C SER A 264 3.72 12.55 6.15
N LEU A 265 3.30 12.47 4.89
CA LEU A 265 4.24 12.36 3.80
C LEU A 265 5.07 13.64 3.69
N LEU A 266 6.28 13.50 3.18
CA LEU A 266 7.23 14.57 2.91
C LEU A 266 7.50 14.61 1.41
N LEU A 267 7.45 15.81 0.83
CA LEU A 267 7.99 16.12 -0.49
C LEU A 267 9.09 17.17 -0.29
N MET A 268 10.31 16.82 -0.69
CA MET A 268 11.47 17.69 -0.67
C MET A 268 11.77 18.13 -2.10
N LEU A 269 11.90 19.43 -2.31
CA LEU A 269 12.26 20.06 -3.58
C LEU A 269 13.64 20.70 -3.45
N LEU A 270 14.58 20.32 -4.30
CA LEU A 270 15.82 21.08 -4.52
C LEU A 270 15.65 21.92 -5.78
N ASP A 271 15.64 23.23 -5.62
CA ASP A 271 15.56 24.19 -6.71
C ASP A 271 16.48 25.38 -6.44
N GLY A 272 17.21 25.85 -7.46
CA GLY A 272 18.19 26.92 -7.30
C GLY A 272 19.29 26.65 -6.25
N GLY A 273 19.57 25.39 -5.91
CA GLY A 273 20.52 24.99 -4.88
C GLY A 273 19.97 25.01 -3.45
N GLU A 274 18.66 25.26 -3.26
CA GLU A 274 18.00 25.32 -1.96
C GLU A 274 16.94 24.23 -1.78
N TRP A 275 16.85 23.67 -0.57
CA TRP A 275 15.86 22.66 -0.22
C TRP A 275 14.60 23.27 0.38
N HIS A 276 13.44 22.85 -0.12
CA HIS A 276 12.11 23.24 0.36
C HIS A 276 11.29 21.99 0.73
N ALA A 277 10.58 22.05 1.85
CA ALA A 277 9.78 20.94 2.36
C ALA A 277 8.28 21.22 2.21
N TYR A 278 7.53 20.19 1.82
CA TYR A 278 6.07 20.19 1.73
C TYR A 278 5.54 18.91 2.38
N ARG A 279 4.30 18.95 2.87
CA ARG A 279 3.61 17.83 3.50
C ARG A 279 2.38 17.42 2.72
N LEU A 280 2.17 16.11 2.59
CA LEU A 280 0.99 15.52 1.96
C LEU A 280 0.32 14.53 2.92
N PRO A 281 -0.99 14.29 2.79
CA PRO A 281 -1.65 13.25 3.58
C PRO A 281 -1.15 11.84 3.26
N LYS A 282 -1.15 10.98 4.28
CA LYS A 282 -1.03 9.53 4.19
C LYS A 282 -2.41 8.89 4.07
N THR A 283 -2.55 7.94 3.15
CA THR A 283 -3.79 7.14 3.02
C THR A 283 -3.72 5.83 3.80
N SER A 284 -2.55 5.20 3.84
CA SER A 284 -2.28 3.98 4.59
C SER A 284 -1.15 4.18 5.60
N HIS A 285 -1.28 3.51 6.74
CA HIS A 285 -0.25 3.42 7.78
C HIS A 285 0.56 2.12 7.69
N SER A 286 0.23 1.22 6.76
CA SER A 286 0.95 -0.06 6.61
C SER A 286 2.42 0.09 6.20
N TYR A 287 2.84 1.31 5.84
CA TYR A 287 4.19 1.68 5.41
C TYR A 287 5.03 2.33 6.53
N ASP A 288 4.43 2.65 7.68
CA ASP A 288 5.04 3.50 8.73
C ASP A 288 6.18 2.82 9.53
N GLY A 289 6.55 1.58 9.22
CA GLY A 289 7.61 0.87 9.96
C GLY A 289 8.96 1.58 9.90
N ALA A 290 9.50 1.95 11.07
CA ALA A 290 10.73 2.75 11.21
C ALA A 290 12.00 2.02 10.73
N HIS A 291 12.03 0.69 10.71
CA HIS A 291 13.17 -0.07 10.18
C HIS A 291 13.27 -0.05 8.65
N GLY A 292 12.20 0.36 7.95
CA GLY A 292 12.18 0.61 6.51
C GLY A 292 11.85 -0.56 5.58
N TRP A 293 11.43 -1.74 6.09
CA TRP A 293 11.14 -2.92 5.22
C TRP A 293 9.71 -2.94 4.68
N ASN A 294 8.75 -2.37 5.42
CA ASN A 294 7.33 -2.23 5.02
C ASN A 294 7.09 -1.34 3.80
N THR A 295 8.11 -0.96 3.05
CA THR A 295 7.96 -0.11 1.87
C THR A 295 8.98 -0.55 0.83
N GLU A 296 8.52 -0.73 -0.39
CA GLU A 296 9.32 -1.15 -1.55
C GLU A 296 9.99 0.10 -2.12
N TRP A 297 9.67 0.49 -3.35
CA TRP A 297 10.15 1.74 -3.93
C TRP A 297 9.01 2.51 -4.59
N PRO A 298 8.16 3.19 -3.81
CA PRO A 298 7.22 4.17 -4.35
C PRO A 298 7.96 5.18 -5.24
N ARG A 299 7.39 5.55 -6.40
CA ARG A 299 8.09 6.30 -7.46
C ARG A 299 7.31 7.52 -7.91
N ILE A 300 8.01 8.47 -8.55
CA ILE A 300 7.43 9.47 -9.46
C ILE A 300 7.91 9.15 -10.89
N ARG A 301 7.00 8.88 -11.82
CA ARG A 301 7.34 8.50 -13.21
C ARG A 301 6.34 9.02 -14.23
N GLU A 302 6.82 9.18 -15.45
CA GLU A 302 5.97 9.38 -16.62
C GLU A 302 5.26 8.06 -16.99
N ILE A 303 3.97 8.17 -17.27
CA ILE A 303 3.01 7.14 -17.59
C ILE A 303 2.28 7.36 -18.94
N GLY A 304 2.72 8.33 -19.73
CA GLY A 304 2.18 8.66 -21.05
C GLY A 304 1.13 9.77 -21.04
N GLU A 305 1.07 10.55 -19.96
CA GLU A 305 0.13 11.67 -19.77
C GLU A 305 0.83 13.04 -19.94
N GLY A 306 2.02 13.04 -20.56
CA GLY A 306 2.72 14.26 -20.96
C GLY A 306 3.47 14.91 -19.80
N ASP A 307 2.95 16.04 -19.29
CA ASP A 307 3.53 16.75 -18.14
C ASP A 307 2.92 16.28 -16.81
N GLU A 308 2.04 15.29 -16.85
CA GLU A 308 1.40 14.69 -15.68
C GLU A 308 2.05 13.34 -15.39
N LEU A 309 2.91 13.33 -14.37
CA LEU A 309 3.56 12.13 -13.86
C LEU A 309 2.62 11.42 -12.88
N LEU A 310 2.80 10.11 -12.72
CA LEU A 310 2.22 9.36 -11.61
C LEU A 310 3.21 9.30 -10.46
N MET A 311 2.75 9.66 -9.27
CA MET A 311 3.43 9.38 -8.01
C MET A 311 2.66 8.32 -7.22
N THR A 312 3.34 7.26 -6.78
CA THR A 312 2.80 6.32 -5.79
C THR A 312 3.42 6.62 -4.44
N MET A 313 2.61 6.67 -3.38
CA MET A 313 3.11 6.77 -2.00
C MET A 313 2.01 6.42 -0.99
N HIS A 314 2.33 5.59 0.02
CA HIS A 314 1.43 5.21 1.13
C HIS A 314 0.01 4.78 0.70
N GLY A 315 -0.08 3.94 -0.33
CA GLY A 315 -1.36 3.39 -0.79
C GLY A 315 -2.24 4.38 -1.55
N MET A 316 -1.66 5.44 -2.14
CA MET A 316 -2.37 6.42 -2.94
C MET A 316 -1.65 6.70 -4.26
N PHE A 317 -2.43 6.74 -5.34
CA PHE A 317 -2.01 7.28 -6.63
C PHE A 317 -2.20 8.79 -6.63
N TRP A 318 -1.19 9.48 -7.11
CA TRP A 318 -1.17 10.93 -7.21
C TRP A 318 -0.83 11.35 -8.62
N LYS A 319 -1.53 12.36 -9.09
CA LYS A 319 -1.08 13.19 -10.19
C LYS A 319 0.04 14.10 -9.67
N PHE A 320 1.18 14.09 -10.35
CA PHE A 320 2.34 14.88 -10.00
C PHE A 320 2.79 15.72 -11.22
N PRO A 321 2.88 17.05 -11.11
CA PRO A 321 3.21 17.90 -12.24
C PRO A 321 4.70 17.85 -12.52
N LYS A 322 5.09 17.57 -13.76
CA LYS A 322 6.49 17.59 -14.21
C LYS A 322 7.13 18.97 -14.09
N THR A 323 6.31 20.03 -14.04
CA THR A 323 6.72 21.43 -13.88
C THR A 323 6.89 21.87 -12.42
N PHE A 324 6.77 20.94 -11.46
CA PHE A 324 6.91 21.24 -10.03
C PHE A 324 8.29 21.87 -9.73
N SER A 325 8.27 23.13 -9.33
CA SER A 325 9.44 23.97 -9.06
C SER A 325 9.08 25.01 -8.00
N LEU A 326 10.05 25.75 -7.48
CA LEU A 326 9.78 26.78 -6.47
C LEU A 326 8.88 27.89 -7.03
N ALA A 327 9.00 28.18 -8.32
CA ALA A 327 8.16 29.16 -9.02
C ALA A 327 6.75 28.64 -9.34
N ASN A 328 6.54 27.32 -9.33
CA ASN A 328 5.25 26.68 -9.60
C ASN A 328 5.12 25.36 -8.84
N THR A 329 4.48 25.43 -7.68
CA THR A 329 4.23 24.28 -6.79
C THR A 329 2.79 23.74 -6.89
N ALA A 330 2.02 24.21 -7.88
CA ALA A 330 0.65 23.76 -8.12
C ALA A 330 0.61 22.47 -8.95
N GLY A 331 -0.50 21.75 -8.87
CA GLY A 331 -0.84 20.64 -9.77
C GLY A 331 -0.76 19.24 -9.18
N ILE A 332 -0.31 19.09 -7.92
CA ILE A 332 -0.40 17.81 -7.21
C ILE A 332 -1.86 17.58 -6.80
N SER A 333 -2.41 16.41 -7.13
CA SER A 333 -3.74 16.00 -6.68
C SER A 333 -3.85 14.49 -6.50
N PRO A 334 -4.64 14.02 -5.52
CA PRO A 334 -4.91 12.59 -5.38
C PRO A 334 -5.75 12.09 -6.57
N ARG A 335 -5.61 10.79 -6.89
CA ARG A 335 -6.45 10.08 -7.86
C ARG A 335 -7.34 9.05 -7.17
N SER A 336 -6.75 7.97 -6.68
CA SER A 336 -7.45 6.96 -5.88
C SER A 336 -6.49 6.28 -4.91
N SER A 337 -7.02 5.59 -3.90
CA SER A 337 -6.21 4.68 -3.07
C SER A 337 -6.03 3.32 -3.71
N TYR A 338 -4.98 2.60 -3.32
CA TYR A 338 -4.70 1.23 -3.74
C TYR A 338 -4.26 0.34 -2.56
N LEU A 339 -4.41 -0.99 -2.71
CA LEU A 339 -4.06 -2.03 -1.73
C LEU A 339 -2.83 -2.85 -2.13
N LYS A 340 -2.57 -2.98 -3.44
CA LYS A 340 -1.37 -3.65 -3.95
C LYS A 340 -0.09 -3.05 -3.39
N VAL A 341 0.92 -3.90 -3.29
CA VAL A 341 2.28 -3.51 -2.99
C VAL A 341 3.02 -3.32 -4.32
N ILE A 342 3.45 -2.08 -4.62
CA ILE A 342 3.96 -1.67 -5.94
C ILE A 342 5.41 -1.22 -5.79
N GLY A 343 6.35 -1.94 -6.40
CA GLY A 343 7.78 -1.63 -6.38
C GLY A 343 8.26 -0.76 -7.55
N ASP A 344 7.58 -0.84 -8.69
CA ASP A 344 7.87 -0.01 -9.87
C ASP A 344 6.69 0.00 -10.85
N PHE A 345 6.69 0.92 -11.82
CA PHE A 345 5.71 0.96 -12.90
C PHE A 345 6.21 1.69 -14.15
N CYS A 346 5.57 1.37 -15.27
CA CYS A 346 5.78 2.01 -16.55
C CYS A 346 4.52 1.94 -17.42
N GLN A 347 4.51 2.68 -18.53
CA GLN A 347 3.52 2.50 -19.59
C GLN A 347 4.04 1.47 -20.61
N TRP A 348 3.20 0.50 -20.99
CA TRP A 348 3.50 -0.48 -22.03
C TRP A 348 2.24 -0.84 -22.81
N GLN A 349 2.30 -0.73 -24.14
CA GLN A 349 1.18 -1.03 -25.05
C GLN A 349 -0.15 -0.35 -24.66
N GLY A 350 -0.08 0.93 -24.26
CA GLY A 350 -1.25 1.71 -23.87
C GLY A 350 -1.80 1.42 -22.47
N ARG A 351 -1.22 0.46 -21.74
CA ARG A 351 -1.59 0.13 -20.35
C ARG A 351 -0.51 0.57 -19.39
N LEU A 352 -0.89 0.76 -18.13
CA LEU A 352 0.05 0.85 -17.03
C LEU A 352 0.39 -0.54 -16.52
N VAL A 353 1.68 -0.78 -16.30
CA VAL A 353 2.18 -2.06 -15.81
C VAL A 353 2.87 -1.83 -14.49
N PHE A 354 2.27 -2.35 -13.42
CA PHE A 354 2.83 -2.31 -12.08
C PHE A 354 3.62 -3.58 -11.79
N GLY A 355 4.88 -3.43 -11.40
CA GLY A 355 5.66 -4.48 -10.77
C GLY A 355 5.25 -4.62 -9.31
N CYS A 356 4.72 -5.79 -8.93
CA CYS A 356 4.15 -6.01 -7.61
C CYS A 356 5.06 -6.86 -6.72
N ASP A 357 4.74 -6.88 -5.43
CA ASP A 357 5.23 -7.86 -4.46
C ASP A 357 4.04 -8.50 -3.72
N ASP A 358 3.71 -9.74 -4.10
CA ASP A 358 2.39 -10.33 -3.82
C ASP A 358 2.39 -11.40 -2.74
N THR A 359 3.41 -12.24 -2.68
CA THR A 359 3.42 -13.39 -1.76
C THR A 359 4.83 -13.69 -1.33
N ALA A 360 5.10 -13.50 -0.04
CA ALA A 360 6.35 -13.91 0.59
C ALA A 360 6.23 -15.29 1.24
N LYS A 361 7.32 -16.08 1.16
CA LYS A 361 7.50 -17.28 1.99
C LYS A 361 7.59 -16.94 3.48
N SER A 362 8.14 -15.77 3.80
CA SER A 362 8.32 -15.24 5.14
C SER A 362 7.26 -14.20 5.46
N GLU A 363 6.66 -14.29 6.65
CA GLU A 363 5.77 -13.25 7.19
C GLU A 363 6.55 -12.11 7.88
N PHE A 364 7.88 -12.18 7.92
CA PHE A 364 8.76 -11.17 8.54
C PHE A 364 8.31 -10.80 9.98
N LEU A 365 7.98 -9.52 10.22
CA LEU A 365 7.48 -9.00 11.49
C LEU A 365 5.93 -9.00 11.58
N ASN A 366 5.25 -9.43 10.51
CA ASN A 366 3.80 -9.38 10.37
C ASN A 366 3.13 -10.64 10.95
N LYS A 367 3.40 -10.98 12.21
CA LYS A 367 2.82 -12.14 12.90
C LYS A 367 1.81 -11.72 13.96
N ARG A 368 0.69 -12.44 14.06
CA ARG A 368 -0.34 -12.19 15.08
C ARG A 368 -1.24 -13.41 15.33
N LYS A 369 -1.81 -13.54 16.53
CA LYS A 369 -2.75 -14.64 16.86
C LYS A 369 -3.94 -14.72 15.92
N ALA A 370 -4.46 -13.58 15.47
CA ALA A 370 -5.60 -13.50 14.54
C ALA A 370 -5.33 -14.16 13.17
N LYS A 371 -4.07 -14.19 12.76
CA LYS A 371 -3.60 -14.83 11.53
C LYS A 371 -3.35 -16.33 11.74
N GLY A 372 -2.89 -16.70 12.94
CA GLY A 372 -2.46 -18.05 13.28
C GLY A 372 -1.09 -18.39 12.70
N GLU A 373 -0.62 -19.61 12.95
CA GLU A 373 0.56 -20.15 12.28
C GLU A 373 0.17 -20.76 10.95
N ILE A 374 0.76 -20.27 9.84
CA ILE A 374 0.46 -20.74 8.50
C ILE A 374 1.78 -21.10 7.81
N ALA A 375 1.83 -22.28 7.18
CA ALA A 375 2.99 -22.67 6.38
C ALA A 375 3.27 -21.67 5.25
N GLY A 376 4.52 -21.24 5.13
CA GLY A 376 4.98 -20.33 4.08
C GLY A 376 4.85 -20.94 2.67
N PRO A 377 4.37 -20.19 1.67
CA PRO A 377 4.27 -20.64 0.29
C PRO A 377 5.64 -20.57 -0.40
N GLN A 378 5.68 -20.87 -1.70
CA GLN A 378 6.77 -20.37 -2.53
C GLN A 378 6.60 -18.86 -2.70
N SER A 379 7.67 -18.08 -2.53
CA SER A 379 7.65 -16.66 -2.84
C SER A 379 7.34 -16.43 -4.32
N GLN A 380 6.44 -15.49 -4.59
CA GLN A 380 5.99 -15.16 -5.94
C GLN A 380 5.45 -13.74 -6.03
N SER A 381 5.54 -13.18 -7.23
CA SER A 381 4.94 -11.90 -7.61
C SER A 381 4.42 -11.98 -9.04
N ASN A 382 3.74 -10.94 -9.48
CA ASN A 382 3.33 -10.78 -10.86
C ASN A 382 3.33 -9.30 -11.29
N LEU A 383 3.04 -9.07 -12.56
CA LEU A 383 2.72 -7.78 -13.11
C LEU A 383 1.20 -7.56 -13.08
N TRP A 384 0.79 -6.32 -12.82
CA TRP A 384 -0.60 -5.89 -12.89
C TRP A 384 -0.78 -4.86 -13.99
N PHE A 385 -1.57 -5.21 -15.01
CA PHE A 385 -1.86 -4.37 -16.17
C PHE A 385 -3.18 -3.64 -15.94
N VAL A 386 -3.13 -2.32 -15.96
CA VAL A 386 -4.27 -1.44 -15.64
C VAL A 386 -4.50 -0.49 -16.80
N GLU A 387 -5.76 -0.27 -17.16
CA GLU A 387 -6.12 0.77 -18.12
C GLU A 387 -5.95 2.14 -17.44
N PRO A 388 -5.36 3.16 -18.11
CA PRO A 388 -5.03 4.43 -17.46
C PRO A 388 -6.21 5.11 -16.75
N ASP A 389 -7.42 5.01 -17.30
CA ASP A 389 -8.65 5.57 -16.72
C ASP A 389 -9.09 4.93 -15.39
N GLN A 390 -8.64 3.70 -15.11
CA GLN A 390 -8.97 3.03 -13.84
C GLN A 390 -8.25 3.64 -12.62
N LEU A 391 -7.20 4.42 -12.84
CA LEU A 391 -6.40 5.06 -11.78
C LEU A 391 -7.18 6.01 -10.88
N ASP A 392 -8.32 6.50 -11.35
CA ASP A 392 -9.22 7.41 -10.62
C ASP A 392 -10.40 6.66 -9.97
N HIS A 393 -10.41 5.32 -10.06
CA HIS A 393 -11.60 4.51 -9.79
C HIS A 393 -11.36 3.27 -8.91
N PHE A 394 -10.19 3.16 -8.27
CA PHE A 394 -9.98 2.12 -7.24
C PHE A 394 -10.62 2.54 -5.90
N GLY A 395 -9.83 2.69 -4.83
CA GLY A 395 -10.36 3.07 -3.53
C GLY A 395 -10.52 4.58 -3.35
N PRO A 396 -11.28 5.00 -2.33
CA PRO A 396 -11.59 6.40 -2.09
C PRO A 396 -10.33 7.21 -1.76
N VAL A 397 -10.33 8.49 -2.09
CA VAL A 397 -9.37 9.44 -1.55
C VAL A 397 -9.70 9.64 -0.08
N LEU A 398 -8.89 9.07 0.80
CA LEU A 398 -8.93 9.28 2.24
C LEU A 398 -7.50 9.51 2.70
N GLY A 399 -7.23 10.70 3.25
CA GLY A 399 -5.87 11.12 3.55
C GLY A 399 -5.76 11.83 4.89
N ARG A 400 -4.76 11.50 5.69
CA ARG A 400 -4.51 12.13 7.00
C ARG A 400 -3.07 12.59 7.13
N GLY A 401 -2.86 13.71 7.79
CA GLY A 401 -1.50 14.09 8.16
C GLY A 401 -1.48 15.29 9.08
N ALA A 402 -0.40 15.47 9.79
CA ALA A 402 -0.20 16.62 10.67
C ALA A 402 1.03 17.43 10.26
N VAL A 403 1.02 18.71 10.63
CA VAL A 403 2.20 19.57 10.59
C VAL A 403 2.92 19.62 11.94
N TRP A 404 2.15 19.49 13.04
CA TRP A 404 2.64 19.37 14.41
C TRP A 404 1.85 18.31 15.18
N LEU A 405 2.52 17.54 16.03
CA LEU A 405 1.92 16.54 16.92
C LEU A 405 2.46 16.71 18.35
N ASN A 406 1.66 17.32 19.23
CA ASN A 406 2.03 17.58 20.62
C ASN A 406 3.39 18.31 20.74
N GLU A 407 3.62 19.30 19.88
CA GLU A 407 4.90 20.02 19.80
C GLU A 407 4.83 21.37 20.52
N ALA A 408 5.92 21.79 21.14
CA ALA A 408 6.07 23.18 21.58
C ALA A 408 6.43 24.04 20.36
N VAL A 409 5.60 25.03 20.03
CA VAL A 409 5.78 25.87 18.84
C VAL A 409 5.95 27.32 19.27
N ALA A 410 7.02 27.96 18.80
CA ALA A 410 7.27 29.37 19.07
C ALA A 410 6.33 30.30 18.27
N ALA A 411 6.08 31.49 18.80
CA ALA A 411 5.29 32.52 18.13
C ALA A 411 5.90 32.87 16.76
N GLY A 412 5.04 32.99 15.73
CA GLY A 412 5.45 33.36 14.38
C GLY A 412 6.13 32.24 13.57
N THR A 413 6.34 31.05 14.14
CA THR A 413 6.89 29.90 13.41
C THR A 413 5.84 29.34 12.46
N ALA A 414 6.07 29.52 11.15
CA ALA A 414 5.23 28.88 10.14
C ALA A 414 5.48 27.37 10.11
N SER A 415 4.41 26.59 9.98
CA SER A 415 4.53 25.17 9.66
C SER A 415 5.09 24.95 8.26
N ASP A 416 5.60 23.73 8.00
CA ASP A 416 5.75 23.28 6.62
C ASP A 416 4.39 23.44 5.88
N PRO A 417 4.40 23.86 4.60
CA PRO A 417 3.22 23.85 3.75
C PRO A 417 2.58 22.45 3.69
N TYR A 418 1.27 22.37 3.89
CA TYR A 418 0.48 21.14 3.78
C TYR A 418 -0.41 21.20 2.54
N LEU A 419 -0.46 20.11 1.77
CA LEU A 419 -1.26 20.04 0.55
C LEU A 419 -2.74 20.27 0.87
N PHE A 420 -3.29 21.31 0.26
CA PHE A 420 -4.67 21.76 0.49
C PHE A 420 -5.52 21.69 -0.79
N GLY A 421 -4.89 21.85 -1.95
CA GLY A 421 -5.50 21.74 -3.27
C GLY A 421 -5.71 20.29 -3.70
N GLY A 422 -6.68 20.07 -4.59
CA GLY A 422 -7.02 18.74 -5.10
C GLY A 422 -7.80 17.84 -4.13
N LEU A 423 -8.09 18.33 -2.92
CA LEU A 423 -8.84 17.63 -1.87
C LEU A 423 -10.21 18.30 -1.69
N ARG A 424 -11.26 17.51 -1.44
CA ARG A 424 -12.65 18.00 -1.35
C ARG A 424 -13.09 18.23 0.09
N GLN A 425 -13.33 17.16 0.85
CA GLN A 425 -13.59 17.28 2.28
C GLN A 425 -12.27 17.53 2.97
N ARG A 426 -12.11 18.74 3.51
CA ARG A 426 -10.89 19.17 4.19
C ARG A 426 -11.28 19.63 5.59
N ALA A 427 -10.61 19.07 6.58
CA ALA A 427 -10.83 19.42 7.97
C ALA A 427 -9.50 19.47 8.73
N LEU A 428 -9.49 20.28 9.77
CA LEU A 428 -8.36 20.54 10.64
C LEU A 428 -8.79 20.40 12.09
N HIS A 429 -8.10 19.52 12.80
CA HIS A 429 -8.13 19.37 14.24
C HIS A 429 -6.97 20.17 14.84
N LEU A 430 -7.29 21.01 15.82
CA LEU A 430 -6.34 21.79 16.58
C LEU A 430 -6.50 21.46 18.06
N ALA A 431 -5.42 21.08 18.72
CA ALA A 431 -5.41 20.84 20.16
C ALA A 431 -4.16 21.43 20.78
N GLN A 432 -4.24 21.83 22.05
CA GLN A 432 -3.08 22.27 22.82
C GLN A 432 -3.15 21.80 24.26
N THR A 433 -1.99 21.69 24.91
CA THR A 433 -1.88 21.37 26.34
C THR A 433 -1.57 22.60 27.20
N GLY A 434 -1.27 23.74 26.57
CA GLY A 434 -0.99 25.02 27.24
C GLY A 434 -2.16 25.56 28.05
N ALA A 435 -1.83 26.32 29.11
CA ALA A 435 -2.82 26.86 30.05
C ALA A 435 -3.47 28.17 29.59
N ASP A 436 -2.97 28.77 28.50
CA ASP A 436 -3.44 30.01 27.94
C ASP A 436 -4.19 29.76 26.63
N GLU A 437 -4.98 30.74 26.19
CA GLU A 437 -5.64 30.69 24.89
C GLU A 437 -4.59 30.82 23.77
N ALA A 438 -4.71 30.01 22.72
CA ALA A 438 -3.78 30.03 21.58
C ALA A 438 -4.49 30.53 20.31
N SER A 439 -4.03 31.66 19.78
CA SER A 439 -4.46 32.18 18.47
C SER A 439 -3.55 31.63 17.37
N VAL A 440 -4.12 30.99 16.35
CA VAL A 440 -3.38 30.42 15.22
C VAL A 440 -3.93 30.98 13.91
N THR A 441 -3.07 31.62 13.13
CA THR A 441 -3.41 32.12 11.79
C THR A 441 -3.19 31.00 10.78
N LEU A 442 -4.22 30.71 9.99
CA LEU A 442 -4.14 29.84 8.84
C LEU A 442 -3.85 30.69 7.61
N GLU A 443 -2.79 30.39 6.89
CA GLU A 443 -2.38 31.09 5.67
C GLU A 443 -2.43 30.11 4.49
N ILE A 444 -2.81 30.61 3.31
CA ILE A 444 -2.84 29.82 2.08
C ILE A 444 -1.90 30.39 1.03
N ASP A 445 -1.31 29.51 0.23
CA ASP A 445 -0.74 29.84 -1.07
C ASP A 445 -1.75 29.44 -2.14
N ARG A 446 -2.43 30.45 -2.68
CA ARG A 446 -3.58 30.26 -3.56
C ARG A 446 -3.21 29.57 -4.87
N GLU A 447 -2.09 29.97 -5.45
CA GLU A 447 -1.68 29.61 -6.81
C GLU A 447 -0.42 28.74 -6.84
N GLY A 448 0.17 28.42 -5.67
CA GLY A 448 1.41 27.65 -5.59
C GLY A 448 2.65 28.45 -6.00
N THR A 449 2.67 29.76 -5.73
CA THR A 449 3.74 30.68 -6.16
C THR A 449 4.66 31.12 -5.02
N GLY A 450 4.46 30.60 -3.81
CA GLY A 450 5.14 31.04 -2.59
C GLY A 450 4.58 32.34 -1.98
N THR A 451 3.48 32.86 -2.52
CA THR A 451 2.81 34.07 -1.98
C THR A 451 1.73 33.65 -0.98
N TRP A 452 1.96 33.95 0.30
CA TRP A 452 1.07 33.56 1.40
C TRP A 452 0.11 34.68 1.78
N GLU A 453 -1.18 34.35 1.88
CA GLU A 453 -2.23 35.25 2.36
C GLU A 453 -2.98 34.66 3.56
N PRO A 454 -3.37 35.48 4.56
CA PRO A 454 -4.20 35.00 5.66
C PRO A 454 -5.57 34.53 5.15
N LEU A 455 -5.96 33.31 5.53
CA LEU A 455 -7.29 32.75 5.28
C LEU A 455 -8.23 33.06 6.44
N GLN A 456 -7.83 32.67 7.65
CA GLN A 456 -8.58 32.92 8.89
C GLN A 456 -7.67 32.78 10.10
N THR A 457 -8.05 33.39 11.23
CA THR A 457 -7.43 33.15 12.53
C THR A 457 -8.41 32.39 13.40
N VAL A 458 -7.95 31.30 13.99
CA VAL A 458 -8.73 30.45 14.89
C VAL A 458 -8.14 30.51 16.30
N VAL A 459 -8.99 30.27 17.28
CA VAL A 459 -8.65 30.39 18.69
C VAL A 459 -8.90 29.06 19.38
N ILE A 460 -7.85 28.49 19.96
CA ILE A 460 -7.90 27.22 20.67
C ILE A 460 -7.99 27.53 22.17
N PRO A 461 -9.01 27.03 22.88
CA PRO A 461 -9.13 27.30 24.30
C PRO A 461 -7.96 26.69 25.10
N PRO A 462 -7.67 27.19 26.32
CA PRO A 462 -6.71 26.58 27.23
C PRO A 462 -6.93 25.09 27.40
N ARG A 463 -5.88 24.28 27.30
CA ARG A 463 -5.93 22.80 27.41
C ARG A 463 -7.04 22.20 26.55
N GLY A 464 -7.27 22.82 25.39
CA GLY A 464 -8.49 22.69 24.63
C GLY A 464 -8.30 22.10 23.25
N TYR A 465 -9.43 21.92 22.59
CA TYR A 465 -9.56 21.33 21.27
C TYR A 465 -10.54 22.15 20.44
N LEU A 466 -10.23 22.29 19.15
CA LEU A 466 -11.07 22.93 18.14
C LEU A 466 -11.03 22.08 16.87
N TRP A 467 -12.19 21.95 16.22
CA TRP A 467 -12.31 21.42 14.88
C TRP A 467 -12.86 22.48 13.93
N THR A 468 -12.30 22.54 12.72
CA THR A 468 -12.84 23.35 11.63
C THR A 468 -12.80 22.58 10.32
N SER A 469 -13.81 22.78 9.49
CA SER A 469 -13.81 22.32 8.09
C SER A 469 -13.64 23.48 7.13
N PHE A 470 -13.32 23.14 5.88
CA PHE A 470 -13.20 24.08 4.77
C PHE A 470 -14.15 23.64 3.66
N ALA A 471 -14.97 24.56 3.13
CA ALA A 471 -15.75 24.28 1.95
C ALA A 471 -14.83 23.93 0.77
N ASP A 472 -15.28 23.07 -0.14
CA ASP A 472 -14.56 22.71 -1.37
C ASP A 472 -14.20 23.93 -2.24
N THR A 473 -15.03 24.96 -2.19
CA THR A 473 -14.83 26.27 -2.86
C THR A 473 -13.71 27.12 -2.27
N VAL A 474 -13.20 26.81 -1.07
CA VAL A 474 -12.06 27.55 -0.50
C VAL A 474 -10.81 27.26 -1.35
N PRO A 475 -10.22 28.27 -1.98
CA PRO A 475 -9.07 28.10 -2.87
C PRO A 475 -7.78 27.93 -2.06
N GLY A 476 -6.73 27.43 -2.71
CA GLY A 476 -5.45 27.15 -2.07
C GLY A 476 -4.82 25.89 -2.60
N VAL A 477 -3.58 25.98 -3.08
CA VAL A 477 -2.74 24.81 -3.34
C VAL A 477 -2.17 24.30 -2.02
N TRP A 478 -1.67 25.22 -1.19
CA TRP A 478 -1.07 24.91 0.10
C TRP A 478 -1.72 25.69 1.22
N ILE A 479 -1.72 25.11 2.42
CA ILE A 479 -2.06 25.76 3.67
C ILE A 479 -0.90 25.62 4.66
N ARG A 480 -0.67 26.65 5.49
CA ARG A 480 0.26 26.59 6.61
C ARG A 480 -0.33 27.29 7.83
N LEU A 481 0.23 27.00 8.99
CA LEU A 481 -0.23 27.54 10.26
C LEU A 481 0.85 28.40 10.90
N VAL A 482 0.45 29.49 11.55
CA VAL A 482 1.35 30.42 12.25
C VAL A 482 0.72 30.81 13.60
N PRO A 483 1.27 30.34 14.75
CA PRO A 483 0.73 30.71 16.04
C PRO A 483 1.15 32.15 16.40
N GLY A 484 0.21 32.93 16.95
CA GLY A 484 0.44 34.32 17.37
C GLY A 484 1.23 34.46 18.67
N SER A 485 1.28 33.39 19.47
CA SER A 485 2.06 33.27 20.70
C SER A 485 2.79 31.92 20.73
N ALA A 486 3.70 31.72 21.68
CA ALA A 486 4.22 30.38 21.91
C ALA A 486 3.07 29.48 22.41
N VAL A 487 3.03 28.24 21.94
CA VAL A 487 1.99 27.25 22.30
C VAL A 487 2.68 25.96 22.72
N GLU A 488 2.26 25.41 23.86
CA GLU A 488 2.73 24.11 24.36
C GLU A 488 1.82 22.97 23.88
N GLY A 489 2.44 21.88 23.42
CA GLY A 489 1.74 20.67 22.99
C GLY A 489 0.74 20.90 21.86
N LEU A 490 1.07 21.76 20.89
CA LEU A 490 0.21 22.05 19.75
C LEU A 490 0.16 20.85 18.81
N THR A 491 -1.05 20.37 18.54
CA THR A 491 -1.36 19.40 17.50
C THR A 491 -2.17 20.10 16.42
N ALA A 492 -1.76 19.94 15.17
CA ALA A 492 -2.46 20.42 13.98
C ALA A 492 -2.56 19.28 12.97
N ALA A 493 -3.67 18.55 13.03
CA ALA A 493 -3.91 17.33 12.27
C ALA A 493 -5.03 17.54 11.25
N PHE A 494 -4.72 17.27 9.98
CA PHE A 494 -5.64 17.33 8.87
C PHE A 494 -6.25 15.96 8.60
N THR A 495 -7.54 15.99 8.28
CA THR A 495 -8.26 14.85 7.73
C THR A 495 -8.90 15.28 6.43
N ASN A 496 -8.65 14.51 5.38
CA ASN A 496 -9.12 14.78 4.04
C ASN A 496 -9.84 13.57 3.48
N GLY A 497 -10.86 13.81 2.68
CA GLY A 497 -11.64 12.78 2.03
C GLY A 497 -12.19 13.24 0.69
N ASP A 498 -12.65 12.28 -0.10
CA ASP A 498 -13.66 12.54 -1.10
C ASP A 498 -14.90 13.13 -0.42
N GLY A 499 -15.58 14.03 -1.13
CA GLY A 499 -16.96 14.37 -0.77
C GLY A 499 -17.87 13.17 -0.95
N ASP A 500 -19.06 13.23 -0.34
CA ASP A 500 -20.17 12.38 -0.76
C ASP A 500 -20.44 12.72 -2.23
N GLY A 501 -20.01 11.85 -3.16
CA GLY A 501 -20.52 11.92 -4.53
C GLY A 501 -22.04 11.71 -4.50
N ASP A 502 -22.75 12.12 -5.56
CA ASP A 502 -24.21 12.00 -5.71
C ASP A 502 -24.80 10.56 -5.52
N GLY A 503 -23.95 9.56 -5.27
CA GLY A 503 -24.37 8.25 -4.79
C GLY A 503 -24.74 8.31 -3.32
N GLY A 504 -26.00 8.66 -3.03
CA GLY A 504 -26.57 8.55 -1.70
C GLY A 504 -26.44 7.14 -1.09
N SER A 505 -26.93 6.99 0.14
CA SER A 505 -26.95 5.78 0.97
C SER A 505 -27.69 4.55 0.39
N ALA A 506 -27.82 4.45 -0.93
CA ALA A 506 -28.35 3.28 -1.62
C ALA A 506 -27.29 2.17 -1.59
N PRO A 507 -27.68 0.90 -1.35
CA PRO A 507 -26.76 -0.21 -1.53
C PRO A 507 -26.25 -0.18 -2.97
N VAL A 508 -24.94 -0.04 -3.15
CA VAL A 508 -24.32 -0.28 -4.46
C VAL A 508 -24.66 -1.72 -4.81
N GLU A 509 -25.37 -1.93 -5.92
CA GLU A 509 -25.59 -3.27 -6.44
C GLU A 509 -24.21 -3.90 -6.64
N LYS A 510 -23.93 -5.01 -5.94
CA LYS A 510 -22.62 -5.65 -5.97
C LYS A 510 -22.23 -5.93 -7.42
N PRO A 511 -21.06 -5.49 -7.89
CA PRO A 511 -20.67 -5.70 -9.28
C PRO A 511 -20.66 -7.19 -9.64
N GLY A 512 -21.05 -7.49 -10.87
CA GLY A 512 -21.25 -8.87 -11.34
C GLY A 512 -20.02 -9.77 -11.21
N LYS A 513 -18.81 -9.21 -11.08
CA LYS A 513 -17.58 -9.96 -10.82
C LYS A 513 -17.63 -10.73 -9.49
N PHE A 514 -18.41 -10.31 -8.50
CA PHE A 514 -18.57 -10.99 -7.21
C PHE A 514 -19.76 -11.96 -7.16
N THR A 515 -20.57 -12.03 -8.22
CA THR A 515 -21.70 -12.96 -8.31
C THR A 515 -21.24 -14.39 -8.08
N GLY A 516 -21.91 -15.11 -7.19
CA GLY A 516 -21.54 -16.48 -6.82
C GLY A 516 -20.71 -16.58 -5.54
N LEU A 517 -20.16 -15.50 -4.98
CA LEU A 517 -19.69 -15.54 -3.60
C LEU A 517 -20.89 -15.66 -2.64
N ILE A 518 -20.76 -16.47 -1.59
CA ILE A 518 -21.87 -16.75 -0.67
C ILE A 518 -22.24 -15.46 0.06
N ALA A 519 -23.49 -15.00 -0.07
CA ALA A 519 -23.96 -13.82 0.68
C ALA A 519 -24.30 -14.19 2.14
N ALA A 520 -24.12 -13.25 3.07
CA ALA A 520 -24.39 -13.47 4.48
C ALA A 520 -25.88 -13.74 4.79
N ALA A 521 -26.78 -13.10 4.03
CA ALA A 521 -28.22 -13.23 4.15
C ALA A 521 -28.81 -14.43 3.36
N THR A 522 -27.97 -15.23 2.69
CA THR A 522 -28.47 -16.36 1.89
C THR A 522 -29.09 -17.40 2.81
N ASP A 523 -30.34 -17.78 2.54
CA ASP A 523 -30.91 -18.98 3.13
C ASP A 523 -30.20 -20.20 2.54
N SER A 524 -29.17 -20.65 3.25
CA SER A 524 -28.44 -21.86 2.89
C SER A 524 -29.32 -23.12 2.91
N THR A 525 -30.60 -23.04 3.30
CA THR A 525 -31.56 -24.15 3.18
C THR A 525 -32.31 -24.17 1.84
N ALA A 526 -32.10 -23.18 0.96
CA ALA A 526 -32.65 -23.19 -0.39
C ALA A 526 -32.22 -24.47 -1.14
N PRO A 527 -33.16 -25.24 -1.73
CA PRO A 527 -32.88 -26.57 -2.26
C PRO A 527 -31.90 -26.58 -3.43
N ASP A 528 -31.75 -25.47 -4.15
CA ASP A 528 -30.86 -25.34 -5.31
C ASP A 528 -29.47 -24.76 -4.97
N ALA A 529 -29.26 -24.28 -3.73
CA ALA A 529 -28.00 -23.67 -3.31
C ALA A 529 -26.88 -24.71 -3.23
N ARG A 530 -25.73 -24.42 -3.86
CA ARG A 530 -24.57 -25.33 -3.89
C ARG A 530 -23.31 -24.65 -3.34
N PRO A 531 -23.29 -24.33 -2.03
CA PRO A 531 -22.13 -23.69 -1.42
C PRO A 531 -20.96 -24.68 -1.28
N SER A 532 -19.78 -24.23 -1.67
CA SER A 532 -18.51 -24.88 -1.46
C SER A 532 -17.45 -23.89 -0.99
N GLY A 533 -16.46 -24.39 -0.26
CA GLY A 533 -15.39 -23.59 0.32
C GLY A 533 -14.42 -24.50 1.05
N GLY A 534 -13.58 -23.94 1.92
CA GLY A 534 -12.56 -24.70 2.65
C GLY A 534 -11.22 -23.98 2.67
N VAL A 535 -10.18 -24.69 3.12
CA VAL A 535 -8.85 -24.11 3.32
C VAL A 535 -8.09 -24.05 2.01
N ILE A 536 -7.48 -22.90 1.72
CA ILE A 536 -6.65 -22.71 0.52
C ILE A 536 -5.25 -22.23 0.87
N ARG A 537 -4.25 -22.71 0.12
CA ARG A 537 -2.86 -22.25 0.25
C ARG A 537 -2.05 -22.49 -1.03
N ALA A 538 -1.32 -21.46 -1.48
CA ALA A 538 -0.25 -21.63 -2.45
C ALA A 538 0.86 -22.52 -1.90
N ARG A 539 1.35 -23.46 -2.70
CA ARG A 539 2.31 -24.48 -2.24
C ARG A 539 3.75 -23.97 -2.24
N SER A 540 4.56 -24.55 -1.35
CA SER A 540 6.01 -24.37 -1.30
C SER A 540 6.74 -25.40 -2.17
N GLY A 541 8.08 -25.45 -2.07
CA GLY A 541 8.89 -26.47 -2.74
C GLY A 541 8.86 -26.38 -4.27
N ASN A 542 8.75 -25.16 -4.80
CA ASN A 542 8.70 -24.84 -6.22
C ASN A 542 7.59 -25.60 -6.99
N LYS A 543 6.50 -25.99 -6.32
CA LYS A 543 5.35 -26.65 -6.96
C LYS A 543 4.55 -25.71 -7.86
N ARG A 544 4.50 -24.42 -7.50
CA ARG A 544 3.83 -23.34 -8.25
C ARG A 544 2.34 -23.58 -8.53
N THR A 545 1.70 -24.41 -7.71
CA THR A 545 0.25 -24.66 -7.71
C THR A 545 -0.36 -24.22 -6.37
N LEU A 546 -1.69 -24.08 -6.33
CA LEU A 546 -2.44 -23.83 -5.11
C LEU A 546 -3.25 -25.07 -4.74
N HIS A 547 -3.27 -25.39 -3.44
CA HIS A 547 -4.08 -26.47 -2.89
C HIS A 547 -5.35 -25.93 -2.23
N PHE A 548 -6.41 -26.72 -2.34
CA PHE A 548 -7.73 -26.43 -1.81
C PHE A 548 -8.33 -27.69 -1.15
N ALA A 549 -8.39 -27.71 0.18
CA ALA A 549 -9.13 -28.71 0.94
C ALA A 549 -10.61 -28.34 0.90
N ALA A 550 -11.30 -28.80 -0.15
CA ALA A 550 -12.65 -28.39 -0.44
C ALA A 550 -13.66 -29.14 0.44
N ARG A 551 -14.74 -28.46 0.78
CA ARG A 551 -15.87 -28.98 1.52
C ARG A 551 -17.17 -28.30 1.08
N ASN A 552 -18.27 -28.97 1.35
CA ASN A 552 -19.63 -28.46 1.20
C ASN A 552 -20.44 -28.77 2.48
N LYS A 553 -21.77 -28.65 2.41
CA LYS A 553 -22.66 -28.95 3.55
C LYS A 553 -22.64 -30.43 3.95
N GLU A 554 -22.41 -31.33 3.00
CA GLU A 554 -22.37 -32.77 3.25
C GLU A 554 -21.04 -33.23 3.86
N GLY A 555 -19.97 -32.45 3.76
CA GLY A 555 -18.68 -32.73 4.37
C GLY A 555 -17.49 -32.39 3.48
N SER A 556 -16.38 -33.09 3.69
CA SER A 556 -15.18 -32.95 2.86
C SER A 556 -15.42 -33.46 1.44
N LEU A 557 -14.95 -32.71 0.45
CA LEU A 557 -14.89 -33.09 -0.96
C LEU A 557 -13.49 -33.60 -1.36
N GLY A 558 -12.53 -33.57 -0.43
CA GLY A 558 -11.14 -33.94 -0.67
C GLY A 558 -10.26 -32.78 -1.11
N LEU A 559 -9.08 -33.11 -1.61
CA LEU A 559 -8.09 -32.15 -2.09
C LEU A 559 -8.37 -31.79 -3.56
N TYR A 560 -8.18 -30.52 -3.88
CA TYR A 560 -8.15 -30.00 -5.23
C TYR A 560 -6.85 -29.20 -5.45
N THR A 561 -6.33 -29.25 -6.67
CA THR A 561 -5.15 -28.50 -7.10
C THR A 561 -5.53 -27.52 -8.20
N LEU A 562 -5.23 -26.24 -7.98
CA LEU A 562 -5.30 -25.16 -8.98
C LEU A 562 -3.91 -24.98 -9.60
N ASN A 563 -3.82 -25.13 -10.92
CA ASN A 563 -2.56 -25.06 -11.66
C ASN A 563 -2.31 -23.67 -12.31
N GLU A 564 -1.22 -23.56 -13.08
CA GLU A 564 -0.78 -22.34 -13.77
C GLU A 564 -1.74 -21.83 -14.85
N THR A 565 -2.58 -22.69 -15.41
CA THR A 565 -3.62 -22.33 -16.39
C THR A 565 -4.98 -22.06 -15.74
N LEU A 566 -5.00 -21.93 -14.40
CA LEU A 566 -6.21 -21.81 -13.58
C LEU A 566 -7.23 -22.95 -13.79
N THR A 567 -6.74 -24.15 -14.05
CA THR A 567 -7.57 -25.37 -14.02
C THR A 567 -7.59 -25.94 -12.61
N LEU A 568 -8.78 -26.05 -12.02
CA LEU A 568 -9.00 -26.65 -10.71
C LEU A 568 -9.42 -28.11 -10.86
N SER A 569 -8.60 -29.06 -10.41
CA SER A 569 -8.89 -30.50 -10.56
C SER A 569 -8.85 -31.25 -9.22
N PRO A 570 -9.66 -32.30 -9.04
CA PRO A 570 -9.53 -33.22 -7.91
C PRO A 570 -8.11 -33.81 -7.83
N ASP A 571 -7.62 -34.00 -6.62
CA ASP A 571 -6.31 -34.57 -6.30
C ASP A 571 -6.52 -35.64 -5.20
N ASP A 572 -6.11 -36.88 -5.47
CA ASP A 572 -6.34 -38.02 -4.57
C ASP A 572 -5.26 -38.18 -3.48
N ASN A 573 -4.36 -37.19 -3.36
CA ASN A 573 -3.28 -37.22 -2.38
C ASN A 573 -3.76 -36.90 -0.95
N ALA A 574 -4.15 -37.95 -0.23
CA ALA A 574 -4.60 -37.86 1.16
C ALA A 574 -3.53 -37.29 2.12
N THR A 575 -2.24 -37.49 1.84
CA THR A 575 -1.15 -36.95 2.66
C THR A 575 -1.07 -35.43 2.56
N GLU A 576 -1.18 -34.90 1.34
CA GLU A 576 -1.18 -33.45 1.10
C GLU A 576 -2.47 -32.79 1.61
N LEU A 577 -3.60 -33.50 1.55
CA LEU A 577 -4.85 -33.05 2.17
C LEU A 577 -4.67 -32.86 3.68
N ALA A 578 -4.20 -33.89 4.37
CA ALA A 578 -3.96 -33.84 5.81
C ALA A 578 -2.94 -32.75 6.17
N TRP A 579 -1.88 -32.60 5.37
CA TRP A 579 -0.89 -31.55 5.56
C TRP A 579 -1.52 -30.15 5.45
N LEU A 580 -2.36 -29.90 4.45
CA LEU A 580 -3.00 -28.60 4.25
C LEU A 580 -3.97 -28.27 5.40
N GLU A 581 -4.77 -29.24 5.82
CA GLU A 581 -5.73 -29.08 6.92
C GLU A 581 -5.04 -28.79 8.25
N GLU A 582 -3.82 -29.31 8.47
CA GLU A 582 -3.00 -29.04 9.65
C GLU A 582 -2.27 -27.69 9.55
N ASN A 583 -1.58 -27.43 8.43
CA ASN A 583 -0.58 -26.36 8.32
C ASN A 583 -1.12 -25.05 7.74
N ALA A 584 -2.37 -25.05 7.26
CA ALA A 584 -3.06 -23.85 6.79
C ALA A 584 -4.45 -23.69 7.44
N ALA A 585 -4.70 -24.38 8.56
CA ALA A 585 -5.97 -24.33 9.29
C ALA A 585 -6.47 -22.88 9.51
N ILE A 586 -7.80 -22.74 9.58
CA ILE A 586 -8.39 -21.50 10.04
C ILE A 586 -8.22 -21.47 11.57
N PRO A 587 -7.52 -20.46 12.14
CA PRO A 587 -7.26 -20.42 13.57
C PRO A 587 -8.54 -20.21 14.37
N SER A 588 -8.51 -20.62 15.65
CA SER A 588 -9.61 -20.31 16.58
C SER A 588 -9.74 -18.80 16.78
N ARG A 589 -10.99 -18.34 16.97
CA ARG A 589 -11.29 -16.95 17.34
C ARG A 589 -11.16 -16.70 18.85
N GLU A 590 -11.04 -17.77 19.64
CA GLU A 590 -10.91 -17.70 21.09
C GLU A 590 -9.68 -16.89 21.50
N GLY A 591 -9.87 -15.92 22.39
CA GLY A 591 -8.80 -15.03 22.84
C GLY A 591 -8.35 -13.98 21.80
N VAL A 592 -9.01 -13.90 20.64
CA VAL A 592 -8.75 -12.88 19.60
C VAL A 592 -9.98 -11.99 19.41
N LEU A 593 -11.17 -12.60 19.28
CA LEU A 593 -12.43 -11.88 19.14
C LEU A 593 -13.39 -12.24 20.27
N GLN A 594 -14.08 -11.23 20.77
CA GLN A 594 -15.22 -11.35 21.68
C GLN A 594 -16.35 -10.50 21.11
N GLY A 595 -17.58 -11.00 21.14
CA GLY A 595 -18.76 -10.20 20.77
C GLY A 595 -19.56 -9.90 22.02
N ASP A 596 -20.04 -8.66 22.14
CA ASP A 596 -21.12 -8.32 23.06
C ASP A 596 -22.30 -7.72 22.28
N ALA A 597 -23.32 -7.23 22.99
CA ALA A 597 -24.47 -6.62 22.34
C ALA A 597 -24.08 -5.36 21.54
N ALA A 598 -23.08 -4.61 22.01
CA ALA A 598 -22.70 -3.32 21.46
C ALA A 598 -21.82 -3.43 20.20
N SER A 599 -20.85 -4.34 20.17
CA SER A 599 -19.80 -4.34 19.14
C SER A 599 -19.03 -5.67 19.06
N VAL A 600 -18.09 -5.75 18.11
CA VAL A 600 -17.08 -6.80 18.10
C VAL A 600 -15.82 -6.26 18.75
N LEU A 601 -15.36 -6.92 19.80
CA LEU A 601 -14.11 -6.61 20.48
C LEU A 601 -12.96 -7.46 19.92
N TYR A 602 -11.93 -6.80 19.43
CA TYR A 602 -10.64 -7.36 19.09
C TYR A 602 -9.65 -7.21 20.27
N LEU A 603 -9.00 -8.31 20.63
CA LEU A 603 -7.89 -8.34 21.58
C LEU A 603 -6.60 -8.56 20.80
N ASP A 604 -5.72 -7.57 20.80
CA ASP A 604 -4.42 -7.70 20.13
C ASP A 604 -3.44 -8.56 20.95
N ASP A 605 -2.31 -8.88 20.35
CA ASP A 605 -1.30 -9.75 20.97
C ASP A 605 -0.62 -9.12 22.20
N SER A 606 -0.70 -7.79 22.35
CA SER A 606 -0.24 -7.02 23.50
C SER A 606 -1.32 -6.83 24.59
N GLY A 607 -2.53 -7.35 24.37
CA GLY A 607 -3.66 -7.24 25.30
C GLY A 607 -4.45 -5.94 25.20
N ARG A 608 -4.18 -5.09 24.20
CA ARG A 608 -4.99 -3.90 23.93
C ARG A 608 -6.32 -4.31 23.29
N ARG A 609 -7.34 -3.50 23.55
CA ARG A 609 -8.74 -3.79 23.27
C ARG A 609 -9.28 -2.77 22.29
N TYR A 610 -9.87 -3.21 21.19
CA TYR A 610 -10.42 -2.34 20.16
C TYR A 610 -11.80 -2.84 19.74
N ARG A 611 -12.77 -1.93 19.65
CA ARG A 611 -14.15 -2.26 19.25
C ARG A 611 -14.37 -1.89 17.80
N LEU A 612 -14.93 -2.83 17.04
CA LEU A 612 -15.29 -2.69 15.63
C LEU A 612 -16.82 -2.68 15.46
N PRO A 613 -17.33 -2.01 14.41
CA PRO A 613 -18.73 -2.11 14.04
C PRO A 613 -19.15 -3.54 13.73
N ARG A 614 -20.40 -3.87 14.07
CA ARG A 614 -21.04 -5.10 13.66
C ARG A 614 -21.66 -4.90 12.29
N GLY A 615 -21.49 -5.89 11.41
CA GLY A 615 -22.37 -6.08 10.27
C GLY A 615 -23.72 -6.68 10.69
N GLY A 616 -24.50 -7.16 9.72
CA GLY A 616 -25.82 -7.75 9.99
C GLY A 616 -25.76 -8.98 10.93
N THR A 617 -26.88 -9.26 11.60
CA THR A 617 -27.03 -10.35 12.61
C THR A 617 -26.67 -11.74 12.09
N ALA A 618 -26.62 -11.94 10.78
CA ALA A 618 -26.10 -13.15 10.17
C ALA A 618 -24.69 -13.49 10.74
N TYR A 619 -23.83 -12.50 10.94
CA TYR A 619 -22.44 -12.71 11.40
C TYR A 619 -22.31 -13.13 12.87
N ASP A 620 -23.40 -13.11 13.64
CA ASP A 620 -23.40 -13.57 15.04
C ASP A 620 -23.26 -15.10 15.15
N HIS A 621 -23.43 -15.79 14.02
CA HIS A 621 -23.26 -17.23 13.89
C HIS A 621 -22.29 -17.57 12.75
N GLY A 622 -21.65 -18.74 12.87
CA GLY A 622 -20.76 -19.27 11.85
C GLY A 622 -21.45 -19.44 10.50
N GLY A 623 -20.68 -19.31 9.42
CA GLY A 623 -21.19 -19.52 8.07
C GLY A 623 -21.57 -20.98 7.80
N PRO A 624 -22.23 -21.27 6.66
CA PRO A 624 -22.73 -22.61 6.31
C PRO A 624 -21.62 -23.67 6.12
N LEU A 625 -20.36 -23.26 6.09
CA LEU A 625 -19.19 -24.12 5.86
C LEU A 625 -18.22 -24.15 7.06
N GLY A 626 -18.60 -23.56 8.20
CA GLY A 626 -17.80 -23.52 9.43
C GLY A 626 -17.12 -22.16 9.67
N GLY A 627 -15.92 -22.21 10.27
CA GLY A 627 -15.14 -21.01 10.59
C GLY A 627 -14.68 -20.25 9.34
N GLU A 628 -14.59 -18.94 9.46
CA GLU A 628 -14.14 -18.02 8.40
C GLU A 628 -12.83 -17.36 8.86
N ARG A 629 -11.85 -17.29 7.96
CA ARG A 629 -10.54 -16.70 8.25
C ARG A 629 -10.65 -15.22 8.61
N LEU A 630 -10.06 -14.87 9.76
CA LEU A 630 -10.01 -13.50 10.24
C LEU A 630 -8.90 -12.69 9.58
N CYS A 631 -7.71 -13.24 9.40
CA CYS A 631 -6.57 -12.45 8.93
C CYS A 631 -5.70 -13.26 7.98
N ARG A 632 -5.23 -12.64 6.89
CA ARG A 632 -4.24 -13.21 5.98
C ARG A 632 -3.37 -12.12 5.37
N GLU A 633 -2.10 -12.43 5.20
CA GLU A 633 -1.23 -11.69 4.30
C GLU A 633 -1.57 -12.03 2.83
N VAL A 634 -1.99 -11.00 2.07
CA VAL A 634 -2.44 -11.12 0.67
C VAL A 634 -1.60 -10.30 -0.31
N ALA A 635 -0.76 -9.43 0.22
CA ALA A 635 0.40 -8.85 -0.43
C ALA A 635 1.53 -8.85 0.62
N THR A 636 2.79 -8.85 0.21
CA THR A 636 3.92 -8.96 1.14
C THR A 636 3.83 -7.91 2.25
N GLU A 637 3.92 -8.35 3.52
CA GLU A 637 3.77 -7.52 4.72
C GLU A 637 2.46 -6.70 4.82
N ARG A 638 1.39 -7.10 4.11
CA ARG A 638 0.05 -6.47 4.16
C ARG A 638 -1.03 -7.47 4.54
N ASP A 639 -1.55 -7.30 5.75
CA ASP A 639 -2.67 -8.08 6.23
C ASP A 639 -4.00 -7.48 5.79
N LEU A 640 -4.84 -8.35 5.25
CA LEU A 640 -6.25 -8.11 5.11
C LEU A 640 -6.96 -8.82 6.27
N PHE A 641 -7.76 -8.07 7.02
CA PHE A 641 -8.53 -8.55 8.16
C PHE A 641 -10.01 -8.57 7.83
N ASN A 642 -10.67 -9.72 7.93
CA ASN A 642 -12.08 -9.94 7.67
C ASN A 642 -12.82 -10.12 9.01
N CYS A 643 -13.74 -9.21 9.32
CA CYS A 643 -14.52 -9.29 10.54
C CYS A 643 -15.94 -8.75 10.32
N HIS A 644 -16.94 -9.53 10.75
CA HIS A 644 -18.36 -9.15 10.74
C HIS A 644 -18.84 -8.53 9.41
N GLY A 645 -18.36 -9.07 8.28
CA GLY A 645 -18.78 -8.65 6.95
C GLY A 645 -18.06 -7.43 6.41
N THR A 646 -16.96 -7.01 7.03
CA THR A 646 -16.10 -5.92 6.56
C THR A 646 -14.66 -6.40 6.43
N PHE A 647 -14.03 -6.03 5.31
CA PHE A 647 -12.58 -6.15 5.15
C PHE A 647 -11.91 -4.88 5.66
N PHE A 648 -10.78 -5.05 6.33
CA PHE A 648 -9.94 -3.99 6.86
C PHE A 648 -8.51 -4.20 6.39
N GLU A 649 -7.84 -3.11 6.00
CA GLU A 649 -6.40 -3.09 5.87
C GLU A 649 -5.80 -3.01 7.28
N LEU A 650 -4.93 -3.95 7.62
CA LEU A 650 -4.35 -4.09 8.94
C LEU A 650 -2.83 -3.93 8.86
N PRO A 651 -2.27 -2.81 9.35
CA PRO A 651 -0.83 -2.62 9.46
C PRO A 651 -0.16 -3.72 10.31
N ALA A 652 1.11 -3.99 10.02
CA ALA A 652 1.94 -4.85 10.87
C ALA A 652 2.14 -4.19 12.26
N GLU A 653 2.44 -4.98 13.29
CA GLU A 653 2.55 -4.46 14.67
C GLU A 653 3.65 -3.39 14.83
N ASN A 654 4.75 -3.53 14.09
CA ASN A 654 5.85 -2.57 14.01
C ASN A 654 5.50 -1.28 13.22
N ALA A 655 4.32 -1.23 12.58
CA ALA A 655 3.75 -0.06 11.93
C ALA A 655 2.48 0.44 12.66
N GLY A 656 2.37 0.15 13.96
CA GLY A 656 1.25 0.56 14.83
C GLY A 656 0.14 -0.49 14.98
N GLY A 657 0.15 -1.54 14.16
CA GLY A 657 -0.79 -2.65 14.27
C GLY A 657 -2.25 -2.21 14.22
N PHE A 658 -3.06 -2.78 15.11
CA PHE A 658 -4.51 -2.56 15.10
C PHE A 658 -4.94 -1.12 15.44
N SER A 659 -4.11 -0.35 16.15
CA SER A 659 -4.39 1.08 16.43
C SER A 659 -4.53 1.91 15.15
N ARG A 660 -3.99 1.41 14.03
CA ARG A 660 -4.00 2.03 12.71
C ARG A 660 -4.81 1.25 11.67
N VAL A 661 -5.69 0.33 12.09
CA VAL A 661 -6.59 -0.39 11.18
C VAL A 661 -7.52 0.58 10.43
N ARG A 662 -7.79 0.31 9.15
CA ARG A 662 -8.80 1.07 8.38
C ARG A 662 -9.72 0.14 7.61
N PRO A 663 -11.03 0.46 7.49
CA PRO A 663 -11.92 -0.36 6.69
C PRO A 663 -11.65 -0.16 5.20
N VAL A 664 -11.81 -1.24 4.43
CA VAL A 664 -11.73 -1.26 2.96
C VAL A 664 -13.14 -1.26 2.38
N ALA A 665 -13.94 -2.29 2.72
CA ALA A 665 -15.29 -2.45 2.20
C ALA A 665 -16.15 -3.33 3.10
N THR A 666 -17.43 -2.97 3.26
CA THR A 666 -18.44 -3.82 3.92
C THR A 666 -19.09 -4.71 2.88
N HIS A 667 -18.62 -5.96 2.81
CA HIS A 667 -18.89 -6.85 1.70
C HIS A 667 -20.18 -7.69 1.86
N GLY A 668 -20.63 -8.00 3.08
CA GLY A 668 -21.86 -8.79 3.28
C GLY A 668 -21.79 -10.22 2.69
N LEU A 669 -20.59 -10.82 2.64
CA LEU A 669 -20.31 -12.18 2.13
C LEU A 669 -19.82 -13.12 3.25
N ARG A 670 -19.88 -14.43 3.00
CA ARG A 670 -19.34 -15.52 3.84
C ARG A 670 -18.04 -16.03 3.21
N ILE A 671 -16.95 -15.37 3.54
CA ILE A 671 -15.62 -15.66 3.01
C ILE A 671 -14.96 -16.70 3.90
N VAL A 672 -14.84 -17.94 3.42
CA VAL A 672 -14.31 -19.05 4.24
C VAL A 672 -12.81 -18.90 4.43
N ASP A 673 -12.07 -18.74 3.34
CA ASP A 673 -10.63 -18.55 3.32
C ASP A 673 -10.23 -17.70 2.10
N TYR A 674 -9.06 -17.07 2.18
CA TYR A 674 -8.47 -16.27 1.11
C TYR A 674 -6.94 -16.29 1.19
N CYS A 675 -6.27 -16.17 0.05
CA CYS A 675 -4.82 -16.02 -0.05
C CYS A 675 -4.41 -15.44 -1.41
N SER A 676 -3.13 -15.12 -1.58
CA SER A 676 -2.56 -14.71 -2.85
C SER A 676 -2.00 -15.91 -3.64
N TYR A 677 -2.24 -15.92 -4.95
CA TYR A 677 -1.69 -16.91 -5.89
C TYR A 677 -1.40 -16.27 -7.24
N ARG A 678 -0.13 -16.29 -7.70
CA ARG A 678 0.30 -15.72 -8.99
C ARG A 678 -0.13 -14.26 -9.17
N GLY A 679 -0.10 -13.47 -8.10
CA GLY A 679 -0.54 -12.09 -8.06
C GLY A 679 -2.06 -11.90 -7.93
N LEU A 680 -2.87 -12.95 -8.02
CA LEU A 680 -4.32 -12.89 -7.81
C LEU A 680 -4.68 -13.03 -6.33
N LEU A 681 -5.71 -12.31 -5.90
CA LEU A 681 -6.47 -12.66 -4.71
C LEU A 681 -7.39 -13.84 -5.05
N VAL A 682 -7.28 -14.92 -4.27
CA VAL A 682 -8.14 -16.11 -4.39
C VAL A 682 -9.04 -16.19 -3.17
N ILE A 683 -10.34 -16.39 -3.38
CA ILE A 683 -11.35 -16.49 -2.31
C ILE A 683 -12.09 -17.83 -2.39
N ALA A 684 -12.17 -18.52 -1.25
CA ALA A 684 -13.03 -19.68 -1.04
C ALA A 684 -14.33 -19.28 -0.32
N GLY A 685 -15.46 -19.89 -0.71
CA GLY A 685 -16.80 -19.52 -0.24
C GLY A 685 -17.71 -19.12 -1.40
N VAL A 686 -17.96 -20.06 -2.31
CA VAL A 686 -18.71 -19.87 -3.55
C VAL A 686 -19.99 -20.69 -3.51
N ASP A 687 -21.12 -20.12 -3.90
CA ASP A 687 -22.31 -20.86 -4.31
C ASP A 687 -22.27 -21.09 -5.82
N LEU A 688 -22.01 -22.34 -6.21
CA LEU A 688 -21.86 -22.72 -7.61
C LEU A 688 -23.15 -22.57 -8.42
N ALA A 689 -24.32 -22.63 -7.79
CA ALA A 689 -25.58 -22.41 -8.48
C ALA A 689 -25.77 -20.91 -8.77
N ALA A 690 -25.48 -20.06 -7.78
CA ALA A 690 -25.57 -18.61 -7.93
C ALA A 690 -24.49 -18.02 -8.85
N ALA A 691 -23.33 -18.67 -8.96
CA ALA A 691 -22.22 -18.18 -9.78
C ALA A 691 -22.52 -18.11 -11.28
N GLY A 692 -23.45 -18.94 -11.81
CA GLY A 692 -23.77 -18.98 -13.25
C GLY A 692 -22.51 -19.05 -14.13
N GLU A 693 -22.43 -18.14 -15.11
CA GLU A 693 -21.30 -18.00 -16.04
C GLU A 693 -20.27 -16.94 -15.60
N ASN A 694 -20.19 -16.61 -14.30
CA ASN A 694 -19.22 -15.63 -13.82
C ASN A 694 -17.79 -16.14 -14.06
N ARG A 695 -17.06 -15.48 -14.98
CA ARG A 695 -15.68 -15.80 -15.34
C ARG A 695 -14.67 -15.72 -14.19
N HIS A 696 -14.99 -14.98 -13.13
CA HIS A 696 -14.14 -14.89 -11.95
C HIS A 696 -14.26 -16.12 -11.04
N VAL A 697 -15.25 -17.00 -11.27
CA VAL A 697 -15.40 -18.25 -10.54
C VAL A 697 -14.79 -19.41 -11.34
N ILE A 698 -13.64 -19.87 -10.90
CA ILE A 698 -12.97 -21.06 -11.42
C ILE A 698 -13.68 -22.30 -10.86
N ARG A 699 -14.42 -23.02 -11.72
CA ARG A 699 -15.10 -24.26 -11.38
C ARG A 699 -14.14 -25.44 -11.46
N SER A 700 -14.28 -26.40 -10.55
CA SER A 700 -13.53 -27.65 -10.64
C SER A 700 -13.95 -28.46 -11.86
N THR A 701 -13.02 -29.26 -12.41
CA THR A 701 -13.26 -30.11 -13.58
C THR A 701 -14.34 -31.17 -13.38
N ASP A 702 -14.63 -31.54 -12.11
CA ASP A 702 -15.75 -32.42 -11.73
C ASP A 702 -17.05 -31.67 -11.38
N GLY A 703 -17.03 -30.33 -11.42
CA GLY A 703 -18.17 -29.46 -11.17
C GLY A 703 -18.65 -29.39 -9.72
N LYS A 704 -17.89 -29.93 -8.75
CA LYS A 704 -18.32 -30.03 -7.33
C LYS A 704 -17.92 -28.84 -6.46
N THR A 705 -16.90 -28.09 -6.82
CA THR A 705 -16.42 -26.93 -6.05
C THR A 705 -15.91 -25.81 -6.97
N GLY A 706 -15.56 -24.66 -6.40
CA GLY A 706 -14.95 -23.56 -7.14
C GLY A 706 -14.30 -22.51 -6.24
N LEU A 707 -13.53 -21.63 -6.87
CA LEU A 707 -12.80 -20.53 -6.23
C LEU A 707 -13.05 -19.25 -7.02
N TRP A 708 -13.17 -18.12 -6.32
CA TRP A 708 -13.18 -16.80 -6.96
C TRP A 708 -11.74 -16.28 -7.11
N VAL A 709 -11.45 -15.60 -8.23
CA VAL A 709 -10.14 -14.98 -8.49
C VAL A 709 -10.25 -13.54 -9.02
N GLY A 710 -9.36 -12.66 -8.61
CA GLY A 710 -9.28 -11.26 -9.06
C GLY A 710 -8.06 -10.53 -8.52
N ALA A 711 -8.03 -9.20 -8.63
CA ALA A 711 -7.05 -8.36 -7.97
C ALA A 711 -7.51 -8.04 -6.54
N ILE A 712 -6.59 -7.79 -5.61
CA ILE A 712 -6.94 -7.31 -4.26
C ILE A 712 -7.67 -5.96 -4.32
N ASP A 713 -7.31 -5.10 -5.27
CA ASP A 713 -7.96 -3.80 -5.50
C ASP A 713 -9.37 -3.93 -6.10
N ASP A 714 -9.81 -5.12 -6.54
CA ASP A 714 -11.24 -5.33 -6.82
C ASP A 714 -12.08 -5.16 -5.55
N LEU A 715 -11.51 -5.33 -4.34
CA LEU A 715 -12.27 -5.24 -3.09
C LEU A 715 -12.93 -3.87 -2.86
N TRP A 716 -12.42 -2.81 -3.47
CA TRP A 716 -13.05 -1.47 -3.43
C TRP A 716 -14.45 -1.46 -4.06
N ASP A 717 -14.68 -2.31 -5.05
CA ASP A 717 -15.97 -2.46 -5.75
C ASP A 717 -17.07 -3.10 -4.87
N LEU A 718 -16.72 -3.64 -3.70
CA LEU A 718 -17.70 -4.24 -2.77
C LEU A 718 -18.55 -3.19 -2.02
N GLY A 719 -18.20 -1.91 -2.17
CA GLY A 719 -18.93 -0.78 -1.61
C GLY A 719 -18.24 -0.16 -0.39
N LYS A 720 -18.70 1.04 -0.03
CA LYS A 720 -18.13 1.79 1.09
C LYS A 720 -18.34 1.07 2.44
N PRO A 721 -17.45 1.29 3.42
CA PRO A 721 -17.64 0.81 4.77
C PRO A 721 -18.92 1.36 5.43
N VAL A 722 -19.72 0.46 6.00
CA VAL A 722 -20.91 0.76 6.81
C VAL A 722 -20.97 -0.18 8.01
N GLY A 723 -21.77 0.15 9.02
CA GLY A 723 -21.92 -0.72 10.17
C GLY A 723 -22.56 -0.02 11.36
N SER A 724 -22.91 -0.82 12.37
CA SER A 724 -23.56 -0.31 13.58
C SER A 724 -22.94 -0.91 14.82
N GLY A 725 -23.00 -0.19 15.94
CA GLY A 725 -22.54 -0.65 17.23
C GLY A 725 -21.93 0.50 18.01
N GLY A 726 -21.20 0.23 19.10
CA GLY A 726 -20.51 1.32 19.78
C GLY A 726 -19.78 0.87 21.03
N PRO A 727 -19.26 1.83 21.82
CA PRO A 727 -18.56 1.50 23.05
C PRO A 727 -19.42 0.77 24.08
N TRP A 728 -20.71 1.11 24.19
CA TRP A 728 -21.63 0.59 25.22
C TRP A 728 -23.03 0.34 24.66
N LEU A 729 -23.65 -0.75 25.08
CA LEU A 729 -25.08 -1.02 24.91
C LEU A 729 -25.59 -1.66 26.20
N ASP A 730 -26.44 -0.94 26.93
CA ASP A 730 -26.96 -1.30 28.25
C ASP A 730 -25.84 -1.82 29.18
N THR A 731 -24.71 -1.12 29.17
CA THR A 731 -23.48 -1.53 29.84
C THR A 731 -23.39 -0.88 31.21
N ALA A 732 -23.11 -1.66 32.25
CA ALA A 732 -22.76 -1.11 33.56
C ALA A 732 -21.38 -0.43 33.47
N VAL A 733 -21.36 0.89 33.65
CA VAL A 733 -20.16 1.73 33.54
C VAL A 733 -19.81 2.33 34.90
N GLN A 734 -18.52 2.53 35.14
CA GLN A 734 -18.02 3.20 36.34
C GLN A 734 -17.71 4.67 36.04
N ALA A 735 -17.96 5.51 37.03
CA ALA A 735 -17.69 6.94 36.98
C ALA A 735 -16.22 7.21 36.59
N GLY A 736 -16.04 8.00 35.53
CA GLY A 736 -14.74 8.46 35.05
C GLY A 736 -13.92 7.44 34.26
N GLU A 737 -14.30 6.16 34.23
CA GLU A 737 -13.58 5.15 33.44
C GLU A 737 -13.89 5.28 31.94
N PRO A 738 -12.85 5.30 31.07
CA PRO A 738 -13.07 5.32 29.63
C PRO A 738 -13.52 3.95 29.14
N SER A 739 -14.45 3.95 28.18
CA SER A 739 -14.72 2.76 27.37
C SER A 739 -13.48 2.31 26.59
N ASP A 740 -13.47 1.06 26.14
CA ASP A 740 -12.57 0.65 25.05
C ASP A 740 -12.81 1.54 23.81
N PRO A 741 -11.78 1.83 23.01
CA PRO A 741 -11.91 2.62 21.78
C PRO A 741 -12.77 1.90 20.74
N TYR A 742 -13.68 2.63 20.09
CA TYR A 742 -14.51 2.18 18.98
C TYR A 742 -14.07 2.83 17.67
N LEU A 743 -13.90 2.03 16.61
CA LEU A 743 -13.37 2.50 15.33
C LEU A 743 -14.27 3.57 14.72
N MET A 744 -13.69 4.71 14.36
CA MET A 744 -14.42 5.86 13.79
C MET A 744 -13.96 6.22 12.37
N THR A 745 -12.71 5.90 12.03
CA THR A 745 -12.11 6.21 10.72
C THR A 745 -12.75 5.44 9.57
N GLY A 746 -12.88 6.10 8.41
CA GLY A 746 -13.18 5.45 7.13
C GLY A 746 -14.67 5.20 6.89
N TYR A 747 -15.51 5.75 7.76
CA TYR A 747 -16.97 5.82 7.61
C TYR A 747 -17.36 7.24 7.28
N ASP A 748 -18.34 7.43 6.40
CA ASP A 748 -18.75 8.76 5.96
C ASP A 748 -19.63 9.42 7.03
N ARG A 749 -20.89 9.00 7.13
CA ARG A 749 -21.87 9.58 8.04
C ARG A 749 -21.92 8.84 9.37
N LYS A 750 -21.93 9.59 10.47
CA LYS A 750 -21.84 9.04 11.84
C LYS A 750 -22.91 9.65 12.74
N GLU A 751 -23.83 8.83 13.19
CA GLU A 751 -24.88 9.23 14.16
C GLU A 751 -24.63 8.51 15.48
N LEU A 752 -24.44 9.26 16.56
CA LEU A 752 -24.30 8.74 17.92
C LEU A 752 -25.62 8.85 18.66
N ARG A 753 -26.06 7.77 19.29
CA ARG A 753 -27.18 7.71 20.24
C ARG A 753 -26.66 7.39 21.63
N LEU A 754 -27.02 8.21 22.60
CA LEU A 754 -26.61 8.13 24.00
C LEU A 754 -27.84 7.95 24.89
N SER A 755 -27.75 7.08 25.89
CA SER A 755 -28.73 7.00 26.97
C SER A 755 -28.08 6.49 28.26
N ALA A 756 -28.71 6.80 29.40
CA ALA A 756 -28.28 6.34 30.72
C ALA A 756 -29.50 6.09 31.61
N GLU A 757 -29.41 5.10 32.52
CA GLU A 757 -30.50 4.77 33.44
C GLU A 757 -30.78 5.91 34.43
N ILE A 758 -29.76 6.66 34.83
CA ILE A 758 -29.87 7.84 35.70
C ILE A 758 -29.51 9.12 34.95
N ALA A 759 -29.86 10.26 35.52
CA ALA A 759 -29.34 11.53 35.02
C ALA A 759 -27.84 11.60 35.31
N THR A 760 -27.04 11.78 34.28
CA THR A 760 -25.58 11.85 34.36
C THR A 760 -25.04 12.60 33.15
N THR A 761 -23.74 12.84 33.16
CA THR A 761 -23.02 13.47 32.08
C THR A 761 -22.19 12.40 31.34
N ILE A 762 -22.32 12.31 30.01
CA ILE A 762 -21.44 11.48 29.18
C ILE A 762 -20.49 12.38 28.40
N THR A 763 -19.19 12.16 28.58
CA THR A 763 -18.12 12.80 27.81
C THR A 763 -17.67 11.89 26.67
N VAL A 764 -17.70 12.41 25.45
CA VAL A 764 -17.20 11.74 24.24
C VAL A 764 -15.81 12.29 23.94
N GLU A 765 -14.84 11.39 23.86
CA GLU A 765 -13.47 11.67 23.48
C GLU A 765 -13.14 11.03 22.13
N VAL A 766 -12.28 11.67 21.35
CA VAL A 766 -11.81 11.13 20.06
C VAL A 766 -10.29 11.11 20.02
N ASP A 767 -9.71 10.05 19.45
CA ASP A 767 -8.29 9.97 19.11
C ASP A 767 -8.11 10.50 17.69
N LEU A 768 -7.42 11.63 17.57
CA LEU A 768 -7.26 12.33 16.31
C LEU A 768 -6.46 11.52 15.28
N THR A 769 -5.51 10.72 15.74
CA THR A 769 -4.49 10.14 14.86
C THR A 769 -4.41 8.62 14.94
N GLY A 770 -4.83 7.99 16.03
CA GLY A 770 -4.52 6.58 16.31
C GLY A 770 -3.19 6.41 17.07
N MET A 771 -2.67 7.49 17.67
CA MET A 771 -1.47 7.53 18.51
C MET A 771 -1.77 7.87 19.96
N ASP A 772 -3.00 7.61 20.41
CA ASP A 772 -3.48 8.05 21.73
C ASP A 772 -3.54 9.59 21.89
N ASP A 773 -3.76 10.32 20.79
CA ASP A 773 -3.99 11.78 20.77
C ASP A 773 -5.45 12.09 21.14
N TRP A 774 -5.85 11.69 22.36
CA TRP A 774 -7.22 11.82 22.84
C TRP A 774 -7.58 13.26 23.22
N VAL A 775 -8.67 13.75 22.65
CA VAL A 775 -9.27 15.05 23.00
C VAL A 775 -10.73 14.90 23.37
N VAL A 776 -11.22 15.79 24.25
CA VAL A 776 -12.65 15.90 24.53
C VAL A 776 -13.33 16.50 23.30
N TYR A 777 -14.17 15.70 22.63
CA TYR A 777 -14.98 16.19 21.51
C TYR A 777 -16.17 16.99 22.02
N ARG A 778 -16.97 16.40 22.91
CA ARG A 778 -18.18 17.01 23.46
C ARG A 778 -18.64 16.28 24.72
N THR A 779 -19.33 17.03 25.59
CA THR A 779 -19.99 16.53 26.78
C THR A 779 -21.51 16.68 26.63
N PHE A 780 -22.25 15.65 27.05
CA PHE A 780 -23.71 15.56 26.94
C PHE A 780 -24.33 15.37 28.33
N GLU A 781 -25.25 16.25 28.70
CA GLU A 781 -26.06 16.11 29.90
C GLU A 781 -27.29 15.26 29.57
N LEU A 782 -27.41 14.08 30.19
CA LEU A 782 -28.49 13.15 29.92
C LEU A 782 -29.51 13.15 31.06
N ALA A 783 -30.80 13.13 30.69
CA ALA A 783 -31.86 12.83 31.64
C ALA A 783 -32.02 11.30 31.78
N ALA A 784 -32.41 10.85 32.97
CA ALA A 784 -32.64 9.43 33.28
C ALA A 784 -33.59 8.77 32.26
N GLY A 785 -33.12 7.72 31.60
CA GLY A 785 -33.85 6.92 30.61
C GLY A 785 -34.13 7.61 29.27
N ALA A 786 -33.67 8.85 29.07
CA ALA A 786 -33.85 9.56 27.81
C ALA A 786 -32.74 9.20 26.81
N GLU A 787 -33.09 9.17 25.53
CA GLU A 787 -32.13 9.05 24.43
C GLU A 787 -31.79 10.44 23.88
N GLU A 788 -30.50 10.71 23.74
CA GLU A 788 -29.95 11.89 23.06
C GLU A 788 -29.28 11.43 21.75
N THR A 789 -29.58 12.11 20.65
CA THR A 789 -28.98 11.82 19.33
C THR A 789 -28.08 12.95 18.89
N HIS A 790 -26.87 12.62 18.43
CA HIS A 790 -25.88 13.55 17.93
C HIS A 790 -25.37 13.10 16.56
N LEU A 791 -25.58 13.93 15.55
CA LEU A 791 -24.98 13.75 14.22
C LEU A 791 -23.61 14.45 14.21
N PHE A 792 -22.54 13.71 13.92
CA PHE A 792 -21.24 14.33 13.71
C PHE A 792 -21.28 15.21 12.44
N PRO A 793 -20.58 16.36 12.43
CA PRO A 793 -20.52 17.19 11.24
C PRO A 793 -20.01 16.42 10.01
N ASP A 794 -20.52 16.77 8.84
CA ASP A 794 -20.04 16.22 7.58
C ASP A 794 -18.53 16.45 7.44
N GLY A 795 -17.80 15.42 6.99
CA GLY A 795 -16.34 15.43 6.91
C GLY A 795 -15.60 15.30 8.25
N PHE A 796 -16.30 15.21 9.39
CA PHE A 796 -15.64 14.94 10.67
C PHE A 796 -15.08 13.51 10.70
N GLN A 797 -13.76 13.41 10.86
CA GLN A 797 -13.04 12.15 10.93
C GLN A 797 -12.12 12.17 12.15
N ALA A 798 -12.10 11.08 12.89
CA ALA A 798 -11.07 10.78 13.88
C ALA A 798 -10.76 9.29 13.75
N TYR A 799 -9.68 8.81 14.39
CA TYR A 799 -9.33 7.41 14.30
C TYR A 799 -10.24 6.54 15.17
N TRP A 800 -10.36 6.91 16.44
CA TRP A 800 -11.15 6.21 17.44
C TRP A 800 -12.06 7.16 18.22
N VAL A 801 -13.16 6.64 18.75
CA VAL A 801 -14.06 7.31 19.69
C VAL A 801 -14.19 6.49 20.96
N ARG A 802 -14.28 7.14 22.12
CA ARG A 802 -14.58 6.49 23.41
C ARG A 802 -15.47 7.38 24.26
N CYS A 803 -16.10 6.82 25.29
CA CYS A 803 -17.00 7.53 26.19
C CYS A 803 -16.56 7.39 27.66
N ARG A 804 -16.91 8.38 28.48
CA ARG A 804 -16.81 8.36 29.96
C ARG A 804 -18.12 8.85 30.56
N ALA A 805 -18.67 8.12 31.53
CA ALA A 805 -19.79 8.60 32.33
C ALA A 805 -19.27 9.33 33.57
N ALA A 806 -19.97 10.37 34.03
CA ALA A 806 -19.60 11.08 35.26
C ALA A 806 -19.98 10.30 36.53
N ASP A 807 -20.99 9.41 36.43
CA ASP A 807 -21.52 8.62 37.54
C ASP A 807 -21.58 7.13 37.15
N ASP A 808 -21.59 6.26 38.16
CA ASP A 808 -21.88 4.84 37.98
C ASP A 808 -23.33 4.69 37.47
N THR A 809 -23.52 4.02 36.33
CA THR A 809 -24.84 3.83 35.73
C THR A 809 -24.84 2.66 34.74
N VAL A 810 -26.02 2.33 34.21
CA VAL A 810 -26.15 1.55 32.98
C VAL A 810 -26.34 2.51 31.82
N ALA A 811 -25.41 2.50 30.86
CA ALA A 811 -25.40 3.44 29.74
C ALA A 811 -25.27 2.75 28.38
N SER A 812 -25.74 3.47 27.36
CA SER A 812 -25.57 3.13 25.95
C SER A 812 -24.90 4.28 25.21
N ALA A 813 -23.96 3.92 24.35
CA ALA A 813 -23.33 4.80 23.38
C ALA A 813 -23.18 4.00 22.07
N GLN A 814 -24.10 4.24 21.14
CA GLN A 814 -24.23 3.48 19.90
C GLN A 814 -24.07 4.42 18.70
N LEU A 815 -23.22 4.04 17.77
CA LEU A 815 -22.99 4.69 16.50
C LEU A 815 -23.63 3.89 15.35
N ASP A 816 -24.19 4.63 14.41
CA ASP A 816 -24.65 4.11 13.13
C ASP A 816 -23.84 4.78 12.01
N TYR A 817 -23.16 3.96 11.21
CA TYR A 817 -22.32 4.36 10.09
C TYR A 817 -23.00 4.03 8.77
N ARG A 818 -23.18 5.05 7.93
CA ARG A 818 -23.93 4.98 6.66
C ARG A 818 -23.16 5.54 5.50
#